data_AF-A0A9X5U1X0-F1
#
_entry.id   AF-A0A9X5U1X0-F1
#
_cell.length_a   1.000
_cell.length_b   1.000
_cell.length_c   1.000
_cell.angle_alpha   90.00
_cell.angle_beta   90.00
_cell.angle_gamma   90.00
#
_symmetry.space_group_name_H-M   'P 1'
#
loop_
_entity.id
_entity.type
_entity.pdbx_description
1 polymer ?
#
loop_
_entity_poly.entity_id
_entity_poly.type
_entity_poly.pdbx_seq_one_letter_code
_entity_poly.pdbx_strand_id
1 'polypeptide(L)'
;IKRVQVSGRSSPRNIKAGPAANNFGDFQYTNMTEFAQDDPFNKGTQTQPSFVNYNDSIYVGYRWYETAAAEGVIDYGNEVVYPFGFGLSYTTFSQSMSDISVDEATGAMSADVTVTNTGQVAGKDIVQIYDNPPYTDGGIEKASANVLSFEKTKLLEPGESQTLTVTWNRDSLASYDSVNAKAYVLEAGDYKISARSNSHDVIDEKTYTVDATQTFNTADTTHDGDKVVATNQFDDAKGDVTYLSRAGRFANLAEATAAPTNFEMSEASKAKFLATSNYDAAAADADSSATMPTTGAKNGLVLGDLAGLDYDDPKWDQLLDQLTVKDMNTLISKGGYGSPAISSIGKLRVSDVDGPASLNNNFTGVGSIGLPSAVSVAATFNKELARSFGDAIGTMAHDMQVSGWYAPATNTHRYAYAGRNFEYFSEDPVLAGSQVAEEIKGAQAKGVYAFLKHFALNDQETNRTHMLATWTNEQAMREIYLRSFEIGVKDGGAHAIMSSFNYIGPEYAGANSALLNNVLRDEWGFRGMVLTDYFAGYGYQNADQITRNGGDLMLATIDMPIATVNVQDAAGVTALRGASHNILYTVANSWMYENGQPEVTRNAWEYITWVAAGAAILALLGLEVVAIRRYRTRKAEAVITVEPNASIDEAGAEKAEE
;
A
#
# COMPACT_ATOMS: atom_id res chain seq x y z
N ILE A 1 -13.68 -18.41 27.75
CA ILE A 1 -12.89 -18.40 26.47
C ILE A 1 -13.72 -19.12 25.40
N LYS A 2 -13.65 -18.78 24.10
CA LYS A 2 -14.35 -19.55 23.04
C LYS A 2 -13.68 -20.92 22.81
N ARG A 3 -14.44 -21.90 22.33
CA ARG A 3 -14.00 -23.30 22.12
C ARG A 3 -13.40 -23.52 20.72
N VAL A 4 -13.90 -22.77 19.75
CA VAL A 4 -13.41 -22.76 18.36
C VAL A 4 -13.14 -21.31 17.99
N GLN A 5 -12.02 -21.08 17.32
CA GLN A 5 -11.64 -19.77 16.79
C GLN A 5 -12.66 -19.33 15.72
N VAL A 6 -13.00 -18.04 15.68
CA VAL A 6 -14.09 -17.54 14.84
C VAL A 6 -13.57 -17.34 13.42
N SER A 7 -14.25 -17.90 12.42
CA SER A 7 -13.74 -17.90 11.05
C SER A 7 -13.98 -16.55 10.37
N GLY A 8 -12.93 -15.76 10.13
CA GLY A 8 -12.98 -14.56 9.28
C GLY A 8 -13.11 -14.86 7.78
N ARG A 9 -13.70 -16.01 7.44
CA ARG A 9 -13.77 -16.62 6.10
C ARG A 9 -14.85 -17.71 6.03
N SER A 10 -15.47 -17.90 4.86
CA SER A 10 -16.33 -19.04 4.51
C SER A 10 -15.53 -20.32 4.24
N SER A 11 -16.03 -21.45 4.75
CA SER A 11 -15.47 -22.79 4.51
C SER A 11 -16.40 -23.64 3.63
N PRO A 12 -16.27 -23.58 2.29
CA PRO A 12 -17.07 -24.41 1.39
C PRO A 12 -16.63 -25.88 1.40
N ARG A 13 -17.56 -26.78 1.10
CA ARG A 13 -17.33 -28.24 1.03
C ARG A 13 -16.48 -28.61 -0.19
N ASN A 14 -16.67 -27.92 -1.31
CA ASN A 14 -15.81 -28.02 -2.49
C ASN A 14 -15.21 -26.65 -2.86
N ILE A 15 -14.00 -26.39 -2.38
CA ILE A 15 -13.21 -25.20 -2.74
C ILE A 15 -13.10 -25.00 -4.26
N LYS A 16 -13.08 -26.07 -5.07
CA LYS A 16 -12.93 -25.99 -6.54
C LYS A 16 -14.22 -25.67 -7.30
N ALA A 17 -15.31 -25.36 -6.60
CA ALA A 17 -16.60 -24.99 -7.20
C ALA A 17 -17.03 -23.53 -6.90
N GLY A 18 -16.20 -22.73 -6.22
CA GLY A 18 -16.44 -21.29 -6.05
C GLY A 18 -16.24 -20.50 -7.36
N PRO A 19 -16.83 -19.29 -7.50
CA PRO A 19 -16.86 -18.58 -8.77
C PRO A 19 -15.48 -18.13 -9.28
N ALA A 20 -14.52 -17.89 -8.38
CA ALA A 20 -13.12 -17.61 -8.71
C ALA A 20 -12.30 -18.85 -9.11
N ALA A 21 -12.77 -20.08 -8.86
CA ALA A 21 -11.92 -21.28 -8.85
C ALA A 21 -11.30 -21.65 -10.21
N ASN A 22 -11.95 -21.25 -11.31
CA ASN A 22 -11.45 -21.43 -12.68
C ASN A 22 -10.70 -20.20 -13.23
N ASN A 23 -10.75 -19.06 -12.52
CA ASN A 23 -10.13 -17.78 -12.88
C ASN A 23 -9.13 -17.34 -11.80
N PHE A 24 -8.33 -18.30 -11.34
CA PHE A 24 -7.22 -18.15 -10.40
C PHE A 24 -6.14 -19.15 -10.77
N GLY A 25 -4.92 -18.70 -11.07
CA GLY A 25 -3.85 -19.59 -11.50
C GLY A 25 -2.84 -18.98 -12.47
N ASP A 26 -2.32 -19.82 -13.35
CA ASP A 26 -1.27 -19.50 -14.32
C ASP A 26 -1.87 -19.31 -15.72
N PHE A 27 -2.07 -18.05 -16.12
CA PHE A 27 -2.58 -17.69 -17.44
C PHE A 27 -1.63 -16.68 -18.11
N GLN A 28 -0.70 -17.17 -18.93
CA GLN A 28 0.26 -16.35 -19.68
C GLN A 28 -0.33 -15.93 -21.04
N TYR A 29 -0.08 -14.69 -21.47
CA TYR A 29 -0.53 -14.23 -22.78
C TYR A 29 0.31 -14.80 -23.94
N THR A 30 -0.35 -15.31 -24.98
CA THR A 30 0.31 -15.85 -26.19
C THR A 30 0.75 -14.76 -27.18
N ASN A 31 0.13 -13.57 -27.13
CA ASN A 31 0.37 -12.47 -28.07
C ASN A 31 1.11 -11.25 -27.47
N MET A 32 1.81 -11.42 -26.34
CA MET A 32 2.48 -10.32 -25.60
C MET A 32 3.99 -10.56 -25.39
N THR A 33 4.62 -11.39 -26.22
CA THR A 33 6.02 -11.84 -26.04
C THR A 33 7.05 -10.74 -26.34
N GLU A 34 6.67 -9.65 -27.00
CA GLU A 34 7.52 -8.46 -27.19
C GLU A 34 7.82 -7.69 -25.89
N PHE A 35 7.04 -7.94 -24.83
CA PHE A 35 7.24 -7.38 -23.49
C PHE A 35 8.03 -8.32 -22.56
N ALA A 36 8.50 -9.48 -23.05
CA ALA A 36 9.29 -10.41 -22.27
C ALA A 36 10.60 -9.77 -21.75
N GLN A 37 10.93 -10.04 -20.48
CA GLN A 37 12.15 -9.56 -19.82
C GLN A 37 12.78 -10.69 -18.99
N ASP A 38 14.10 -10.67 -18.83
CA ASP A 38 14.82 -11.68 -18.05
C ASP A 38 14.48 -11.56 -16.55
N ASP A 39 14.21 -12.68 -15.88
CA ASP A 39 13.88 -12.70 -14.46
C ASP A 39 15.12 -12.28 -13.62
N PRO A 40 15.03 -11.23 -12.78
CA PRO A 40 16.18 -10.70 -12.04
C PRO A 40 16.68 -11.63 -10.92
N PHE A 41 15.92 -12.67 -10.55
CA PHE A 41 16.29 -13.68 -9.55
C PHE A 41 16.53 -15.07 -10.18
N ASN A 42 15.73 -15.46 -11.17
CA ASN A 42 15.79 -16.79 -11.80
C ASN A 42 16.51 -16.75 -13.16
N LYS A 43 17.84 -16.60 -13.11
CA LYS A 43 18.71 -16.49 -14.29
C LYS A 43 18.42 -17.55 -15.36
N GLY A 44 18.02 -17.10 -16.55
CA GLY A 44 17.70 -17.97 -17.69
C GLY A 44 16.21 -18.30 -17.85
N THR A 45 15.36 -17.72 -17.01
CA THR A 45 13.90 -17.65 -17.22
C THR A 45 13.48 -16.19 -17.48
N GLN A 46 12.22 -15.98 -17.88
CA GLN A 46 11.71 -14.66 -18.23
C GLN A 46 10.36 -14.38 -17.56
N THR A 47 10.17 -13.13 -17.12
CA THR A 47 8.87 -12.55 -16.84
C THR A 47 8.21 -12.15 -18.16
N GLN A 48 6.98 -12.61 -18.41
CA GLN A 48 6.19 -12.27 -19.60
C GLN A 48 4.74 -11.95 -19.18
N PRO A 49 4.02 -11.04 -19.85
CA PRO A 49 2.68 -10.65 -19.45
C PRO A 49 1.72 -11.84 -19.28
N SER A 50 0.91 -11.73 -18.24
CA SER A 50 -0.03 -12.74 -17.78
C SER A 50 -1.33 -12.06 -17.36
N PHE A 51 -2.38 -12.82 -17.06
CA PHE A 51 -3.65 -12.26 -16.61
C PHE A 51 -4.34 -13.08 -15.53
N VAL A 52 -5.32 -12.45 -14.89
CA VAL A 52 -6.30 -13.10 -14.03
C VAL A 52 -7.62 -12.31 -14.10
N ASN A 53 -8.74 -13.02 -14.22
CA ASN A 53 -10.06 -12.41 -14.33
C ASN A 53 -10.76 -12.43 -12.97
N TYR A 54 -11.17 -11.28 -12.45
CA TYR A 54 -11.98 -11.17 -11.22
C TYR A 54 -13.47 -11.18 -11.61
N ASN A 55 -13.81 -12.24 -12.34
CA ASN A 55 -15.12 -12.55 -12.92
C ASN A 55 -16.24 -12.64 -11.85
N ASP A 56 -15.87 -13.00 -10.62
CA ASP A 56 -16.72 -13.08 -9.44
C ASP A 56 -17.27 -11.72 -8.97
N SER A 57 -16.71 -10.59 -9.44
CA SER A 57 -17.22 -9.25 -9.14
C SER A 57 -17.32 -9.01 -7.61
N ILE A 58 -18.43 -8.49 -7.11
CA ILE A 58 -18.69 -8.34 -5.67
C ILE A 58 -18.98 -9.66 -4.93
N TYR A 59 -19.18 -10.76 -5.65
CA TYR A 59 -19.60 -12.05 -5.08
C TYR A 59 -18.41 -12.88 -4.57
N VAL A 60 -17.62 -12.26 -3.68
CA VAL A 60 -16.45 -12.88 -3.03
C VAL A 60 -16.85 -13.51 -1.69
N GLY A 61 -16.39 -14.75 -1.45
CA GLY A 61 -16.62 -15.45 -0.18
C GLY A 61 -18.12 -15.63 0.13
N TYR A 62 -18.53 -15.29 1.35
CA TYR A 62 -19.94 -15.39 1.78
C TYR A 62 -20.90 -14.59 0.90
N ARG A 63 -20.46 -13.48 0.27
CA ARG A 63 -21.30 -12.69 -0.65
C ARG A 63 -21.79 -13.52 -1.84
N TRP A 64 -21.02 -14.51 -2.29
CA TRP A 64 -21.51 -15.55 -3.21
C TRP A 64 -22.43 -16.53 -2.50
N TYR A 65 -21.97 -17.22 -1.46
CA TYR A 65 -22.69 -18.37 -0.91
C TYR A 65 -24.06 -18.03 -0.30
N GLU A 66 -24.20 -16.91 0.42
CA GLU A 66 -25.51 -16.48 0.95
C GLU A 66 -26.46 -16.08 -0.20
N THR A 67 -25.96 -15.36 -1.21
CA THR A 67 -26.78 -14.82 -2.30
C THR A 67 -27.21 -15.91 -3.30
N ALA A 68 -26.32 -16.83 -3.64
CA ALA A 68 -26.65 -17.99 -4.45
C ALA A 68 -27.67 -18.91 -3.75
N ALA A 69 -27.63 -19.01 -2.42
CA ALA A 69 -28.64 -19.73 -1.65
C ALA A 69 -29.98 -18.97 -1.60
N ALA A 70 -29.96 -17.64 -1.41
CA ALA A 70 -31.15 -16.80 -1.41
C ALA A 70 -31.90 -16.83 -2.76
N GLU A 71 -31.18 -16.89 -3.89
CA GLU A 71 -31.77 -17.07 -5.23
C GLU A 71 -32.15 -18.53 -5.55
N GLY A 72 -31.79 -19.49 -4.69
CA GLY A 72 -32.07 -20.92 -4.88
C GLY A 72 -31.19 -21.61 -5.93
N VAL A 73 -30.01 -21.05 -6.22
CA VAL A 73 -29.01 -21.58 -7.17
C VAL A 73 -28.17 -22.70 -6.53
N ILE A 74 -27.95 -22.64 -5.21
CA ILE A 74 -27.27 -23.68 -4.44
C ILE A 74 -28.07 -24.09 -3.20
N ASP A 75 -27.83 -25.31 -2.70
CA ASP A 75 -28.23 -25.72 -1.36
C ASP A 75 -27.10 -25.38 -0.38
N TYR A 76 -27.34 -24.39 0.47
CA TYR A 76 -26.33 -23.86 1.40
C TYR A 76 -25.75 -24.94 2.34
N GLY A 77 -26.59 -25.83 2.87
CA GLY A 77 -26.14 -26.89 3.79
C GLY A 77 -25.29 -27.96 3.09
N ASN A 78 -25.47 -28.11 1.78
CA ASN A 78 -24.63 -28.97 0.96
C ASN A 78 -23.34 -28.28 0.50
N GLU A 79 -23.32 -26.98 0.22
CA GLU A 79 -22.11 -26.30 -0.26
C GLU A 79 -21.23 -25.67 0.83
N VAL A 80 -21.77 -25.27 1.98
CA VAL A 80 -21.02 -24.64 3.08
C VAL A 80 -20.87 -25.59 4.28
N VAL A 81 -19.69 -25.62 4.89
CA VAL A 81 -19.38 -26.41 6.10
C VAL A 81 -19.32 -25.52 7.34
N TYR A 82 -18.72 -24.33 7.21
CA TYR A 82 -18.76 -23.27 8.23
C TYR A 82 -18.97 -21.91 7.53
N PRO A 83 -20.03 -21.16 7.88
CA PRO A 83 -20.26 -19.80 7.40
C PRO A 83 -19.13 -18.84 7.80
N PHE A 84 -19.04 -17.69 7.13
CA PHE A 84 -18.23 -16.57 7.60
C PHE A 84 -18.74 -16.10 8.98
N GLY A 85 -17.85 -15.71 9.89
CA GLY A 85 -18.21 -15.28 11.24
C GLY A 85 -18.59 -16.41 12.21
N PHE A 86 -18.57 -17.67 11.78
CA PHE A 86 -18.90 -18.82 12.63
C PHE A 86 -17.81 -19.10 13.68
N GLY A 87 -18.18 -19.33 14.95
CA GLY A 87 -17.26 -19.88 15.95
C GLY A 87 -17.86 -20.17 17.33
N LEU A 88 -17.65 -21.41 17.80
CA LEU A 88 -18.27 -21.99 18.99
C LEU A 88 -17.62 -21.55 20.32
N SER A 89 -18.40 -21.59 21.39
CA SER A 89 -17.96 -21.32 22.77
C SER A 89 -18.05 -22.56 23.68
N TYR A 90 -17.49 -22.49 24.89
CA TYR A 90 -17.74 -23.48 25.95
C TYR A 90 -19.02 -23.17 26.77
N THR A 91 -19.61 -21.99 26.55
CA THR A 91 -20.89 -21.55 27.11
C THR A 91 -21.85 -21.15 25.99
N THR A 92 -23.14 -21.01 26.29
CA THR A 92 -24.15 -20.49 25.35
C THR A 92 -24.41 -19.00 25.59
N PHE A 93 -24.89 -18.30 24.57
CA PHE A 93 -25.33 -16.92 24.66
C PHE A 93 -26.72 -16.76 24.06
N SER A 94 -27.44 -15.73 24.49
CA SER A 94 -28.56 -15.15 23.74
C SER A 94 -28.23 -13.69 23.41
N GLN A 95 -28.64 -13.23 22.23
CA GLN A 95 -28.54 -11.85 21.81
C GLN A 95 -29.95 -11.34 21.42
N SER A 96 -30.19 -10.05 21.54
CA SER A 96 -31.41 -9.38 21.03
C SER A 96 -31.06 -7.93 20.70
N MET A 97 -31.61 -7.42 19.59
CA MET A 97 -31.28 -6.13 19.00
C MET A 97 -32.43 -5.14 19.20
N SER A 98 -32.11 -3.90 19.54
CA SER A 98 -33.06 -2.78 19.56
C SER A 98 -33.65 -2.54 18.17
N ASP A 99 -34.61 -1.60 18.10
CA ASP A 99 -34.88 -0.90 16.84
C ASP A 99 -33.68 -0.04 16.45
N ILE A 100 -33.58 0.31 15.18
CA ILE A 100 -32.45 1.08 14.62
C ILE A 100 -32.62 2.55 14.99
N SER A 101 -31.59 3.16 15.57
CA SER A 101 -31.52 4.60 15.80
C SER A 101 -30.71 5.27 14.69
N VAL A 102 -31.19 6.41 14.20
CA VAL A 102 -30.55 7.21 13.14
C VAL A 102 -30.47 8.67 13.56
N ASP A 103 -29.28 9.27 13.44
CA ASP A 103 -29.10 10.71 13.49
C ASP A 103 -29.17 11.29 12.06
N GLU A 104 -30.32 11.82 11.70
CA GLU A 104 -30.58 12.44 10.39
C GLU A 104 -29.69 13.68 10.10
N ALA A 105 -29.02 14.25 11.10
CA ALA A 105 -28.09 15.37 10.89
C ALA A 105 -26.68 14.94 10.48
N THR A 106 -26.26 13.71 10.81
CA THR A 106 -24.92 13.17 10.49
C THR A 106 -24.94 11.95 9.59
N GLY A 107 -26.10 11.28 9.44
CA GLY A 107 -26.20 9.97 8.81
C GLY A 107 -25.73 8.81 9.67
N ALA A 108 -25.32 9.05 10.93
CA ALA A 108 -24.88 7.99 11.83
C ALA A 108 -26.05 7.09 12.24
N MET A 109 -25.87 5.78 12.11
CA MET A 109 -26.84 4.75 12.46
C MET A 109 -26.30 3.86 13.58
N SER A 110 -27.20 3.32 14.40
CA SER A 110 -26.82 2.40 15.48
C SER A 110 -27.94 1.45 15.90
N ALA A 111 -27.54 0.35 16.56
CA ALA A 111 -28.44 -0.51 17.31
C ALA A 111 -27.77 -1.01 18.60
N ASP A 112 -28.53 -1.09 19.68
CA ASP A 112 -28.11 -1.69 20.95
C ASP A 112 -28.40 -3.20 20.92
N VAL A 113 -27.35 -4.02 21.02
CA VAL A 113 -27.48 -5.48 21.10
C VAL A 113 -27.14 -5.95 22.50
N THR A 114 -28.11 -6.53 23.19
CA THR A 114 -27.93 -7.08 24.54
C THR A 114 -27.57 -8.56 24.48
N VAL A 115 -26.31 -8.86 24.78
CA VAL A 115 -25.77 -10.23 24.85
C VAL A 115 -25.82 -10.72 26.29
N THR A 116 -26.31 -11.93 26.53
CA THR A 116 -26.35 -12.58 27.85
C THR A 116 -25.69 -13.95 27.80
N ASN A 117 -24.82 -14.25 28.77
CA ASN A 117 -24.24 -15.59 28.92
C ASN A 117 -25.26 -16.53 29.59
N THR A 118 -25.84 -17.45 28.83
CA THR A 118 -26.92 -18.34 29.27
C THR A 118 -26.44 -19.72 29.72
N GLY A 119 -25.14 -20.02 29.58
CA GLY A 119 -24.56 -21.29 29.99
C GLY A 119 -23.91 -21.25 31.37
N GLN A 120 -22.91 -22.12 31.60
CA GLN A 120 -22.38 -22.42 32.93
C GLN A 120 -20.92 -22.00 33.16
N VAL A 121 -20.26 -21.36 32.19
CA VAL A 121 -18.85 -20.91 32.31
C VAL A 121 -18.62 -19.53 31.67
N ALA A 122 -17.59 -18.81 32.10
CA ALA A 122 -17.28 -17.48 31.62
C ALA A 122 -16.85 -17.44 30.14
N GLY A 123 -17.37 -16.49 29.37
CA GLY A 123 -17.19 -16.42 27.92
C GLY A 123 -17.18 -15.01 27.34
N LYS A 124 -16.72 -14.89 26.09
CA LYS A 124 -16.93 -13.72 25.23
C LYS A 124 -17.70 -14.18 23.99
N ASP A 125 -18.69 -13.41 23.56
CA ASP A 125 -19.32 -13.51 22.24
C ASP A 125 -19.12 -12.26 21.39
N ILE A 126 -19.52 -12.34 20.11
CA ILE A 126 -19.42 -11.26 19.11
C ILE A 126 -20.82 -10.94 18.61
N VAL A 127 -21.13 -9.66 18.50
CA VAL A 127 -22.28 -9.11 17.76
C VAL A 127 -21.81 -8.80 16.36
N GLN A 128 -22.53 -9.29 15.34
CA GLN A 128 -22.25 -9.00 13.93
C GLN A 128 -23.52 -8.43 13.31
N ILE A 129 -23.45 -7.21 12.79
CA ILE A 129 -24.56 -6.53 12.11
C ILE A 129 -24.36 -6.65 10.60
N TYR A 130 -25.36 -7.19 9.93
CA TYR A 130 -25.41 -7.34 8.49
C TYR A 130 -26.60 -6.65 7.87
N ASP A 131 -26.43 -6.06 6.70
CA ASP A 131 -27.55 -5.69 5.83
C ASP A 131 -27.94 -6.85 4.89
N ASN A 132 -29.12 -6.73 4.30
CA ASN A 132 -29.55 -7.40 3.08
C ASN A 132 -30.38 -6.36 2.31
N PRO A 133 -29.83 -5.78 1.22
CA PRO A 133 -30.39 -4.61 0.56
C PRO A 133 -31.47 -4.98 -0.46
N PRO A 134 -32.33 -4.03 -0.85
CA PRO A 134 -33.25 -4.21 -1.98
C PRO A 134 -32.45 -4.45 -3.28
N TYR A 135 -32.88 -5.45 -4.06
CA TYR A 135 -32.27 -5.80 -5.34
C TYR A 135 -33.34 -5.84 -6.44
N THR A 136 -33.10 -5.05 -7.50
CA THR A 136 -33.87 -5.06 -8.74
C THR A 136 -33.15 -5.98 -9.74
N ASP A 137 -33.87 -6.90 -10.37
CA ASP A 137 -33.27 -7.88 -11.29
C ASP A 137 -32.62 -7.21 -12.50
N GLY A 138 -31.29 -7.33 -12.65
CA GLY A 138 -30.51 -6.62 -13.66
C GLY A 138 -30.22 -5.14 -13.36
N GLY A 139 -30.46 -4.68 -12.12
CA GLY A 139 -30.01 -3.40 -11.60
C GLY A 139 -28.56 -3.43 -11.09
N ILE A 140 -28.23 -2.54 -10.15
CA ILE A 140 -26.92 -2.55 -9.47
C ILE A 140 -26.78 -3.87 -8.70
N GLU A 141 -25.69 -4.61 -8.97
CA GLU A 141 -25.37 -5.88 -8.32
C GLU A 141 -25.29 -5.71 -6.80
N LYS A 142 -25.90 -6.64 -6.03
CA LYS A 142 -25.83 -6.64 -4.55
C LYS A 142 -25.87 -8.05 -3.99
N ALA A 143 -25.02 -8.29 -2.98
CA ALA A 143 -25.10 -9.49 -2.16
C ALA A 143 -26.27 -9.43 -1.15
N SER A 144 -26.77 -10.59 -0.73
CA SER A 144 -27.85 -10.73 0.28
C SER A 144 -27.39 -10.68 1.75
N ALA A 145 -26.10 -10.45 1.95
CA ALA A 145 -25.46 -10.28 3.24
C ALA A 145 -24.18 -9.47 3.05
N ASN A 146 -24.04 -8.34 3.74
CA ASN A 146 -22.77 -7.63 3.90
C ASN A 146 -22.58 -7.25 5.37
N VAL A 147 -21.37 -7.38 5.92
CA VAL A 147 -21.04 -6.87 7.26
C VAL A 147 -21.08 -5.33 7.21
N LEU A 148 -21.90 -4.72 8.06
CA LEU A 148 -21.86 -3.28 8.32
C LEU A 148 -20.90 -2.95 9.47
N SER A 149 -20.96 -3.72 10.54
CA SER A 149 -20.20 -3.47 11.77
C SER A 149 -20.24 -4.69 12.69
N PHE A 150 -19.28 -4.78 13.60
CA PHE A 150 -19.19 -5.84 14.61
C PHE A 150 -18.60 -5.30 15.90
N GLU A 151 -19.02 -5.89 17.02
CA GLU A 151 -18.45 -5.60 18.34
C GLU A 151 -18.31 -6.86 19.20
N LYS A 152 -17.41 -6.81 20.19
CA LYS A 152 -17.11 -7.96 21.04
C LYS A 152 -17.34 -7.67 22.51
N THR A 153 -18.01 -8.60 23.17
CA THR A 153 -18.28 -8.50 24.62
C THR A 153 -17.00 -8.47 25.45
N LYS A 154 -17.09 -7.88 26.65
CA LYS A 154 -16.21 -8.18 27.79
C LYS A 154 -16.36 -9.67 28.17
N LEU A 155 -15.50 -10.16 29.06
CA LEU A 155 -15.73 -11.50 29.63
C LEU A 155 -17.02 -11.45 30.48
N LEU A 156 -18.03 -12.24 30.10
CA LEU A 156 -19.30 -12.37 30.80
C LEU A 156 -19.30 -13.64 31.65
N GLU A 157 -19.59 -13.49 32.94
CA GLU A 157 -19.85 -14.61 33.86
C GLU A 157 -21.22 -15.27 33.59
N PRO A 158 -21.50 -16.49 34.10
CA PRO A 158 -22.79 -17.16 33.92
C PRO A 158 -23.97 -16.31 34.43
N GLY A 159 -24.93 -16.03 33.55
CA GLY A 159 -26.07 -15.16 33.82
C GLY A 159 -25.78 -13.66 33.71
N GLU A 160 -24.56 -13.25 33.37
CA GLU A 160 -24.22 -11.85 33.13
C GLU A 160 -24.60 -11.39 31.72
N SER A 161 -25.06 -10.13 31.61
CA SER A 161 -25.38 -9.46 30.35
C SER A 161 -24.47 -8.26 30.09
N GLN A 162 -24.26 -7.95 28.82
CA GLN A 162 -23.74 -6.66 28.35
C GLN A 162 -24.56 -6.19 27.15
N THR A 163 -24.99 -4.93 27.17
CA THR A 163 -25.45 -4.23 25.97
C THR A 163 -24.24 -3.61 25.25
N LEU A 164 -24.17 -3.82 23.94
CA LEU A 164 -23.19 -3.24 23.03
C LEU A 164 -23.94 -2.35 22.04
N THR A 165 -23.66 -1.04 22.06
CA THR A 165 -24.08 -0.15 20.98
C THR A 165 -23.17 -0.38 19.78
N VAL A 166 -23.73 -0.81 18.65
CA VAL A 166 -22.99 -1.03 17.41
C VAL A 166 -23.38 0.06 16.41
N THR A 167 -22.38 0.66 15.76
CA THR A 167 -22.54 1.85 14.89
C THR A 167 -22.06 1.61 13.46
N TRP A 168 -22.69 2.28 12.50
CA TRP A 168 -22.33 2.36 11.07
C TRP A 168 -22.90 3.65 10.45
N ASN A 169 -22.53 4.02 9.22
CA ASN A 169 -23.08 5.19 8.53
C ASN A 169 -24.19 4.79 7.55
N ARG A 170 -25.17 5.67 7.29
CA ARG A 170 -26.30 5.40 6.38
C ARG A 170 -25.86 5.18 4.93
N ASP A 171 -24.83 5.86 4.50
CA ASP A 171 -24.24 5.70 3.16
C ASP A 171 -23.47 4.38 3.00
N SER A 172 -23.10 3.70 4.09
CA SER A 172 -22.56 2.33 4.05
C SER A 172 -23.57 1.28 3.56
N LEU A 173 -24.84 1.68 3.35
CA LEU A 173 -25.90 0.90 2.69
C LEU A 173 -25.97 1.15 1.16
N ALA A 174 -25.09 2.01 0.62
CA ALA A 174 -25.01 2.29 -0.82
C ALA A 174 -24.23 1.21 -1.58
N SER A 175 -24.49 1.10 -2.89
CA SER A 175 -23.72 0.29 -3.83
C SER A 175 -23.22 1.15 -4.99
N TYR A 176 -22.09 0.82 -5.59
CA TYR A 176 -21.49 1.63 -6.63
C TYR A 176 -22.02 1.27 -8.02
N ASP A 177 -22.82 2.15 -8.62
CA ASP A 177 -23.32 1.95 -9.98
C ASP A 177 -22.26 2.31 -11.02
N SER A 178 -21.45 1.31 -11.39
CA SER A 178 -20.43 1.42 -12.43
C SER A 178 -20.97 1.63 -13.85
N VAL A 179 -22.28 1.52 -14.07
CA VAL A 179 -22.89 1.50 -15.42
C VAL A 179 -23.65 2.78 -15.73
N ASN A 180 -24.58 3.22 -14.87
CA ASN A 180 -25.50 4.33 -15.17
C ASN A 180 -25.14 5.62 -14.42
N ALA A 181 -25.09 5.57 -13.08
CA ALA A 181 -24.81 6.77 -12.27
C ALA A 181 -23.32 7.13 -12.21
N LYS A 182 -22.41 6.15 -12.37
CA LYS A 182 -20.95 6.28 -12.18
C LYS A 182 -20.59 6.94 -10.85
N ALA A 183 -21.26 6.50 -9.79
CA ALA A 183 -21.15 6.98 -8.42
C ALA A 183 -21.76 5.95 -7.45
N TYR A 184 -21.58 6.15 -6.14
CA TYR A 184 -22.35 5.41 -5.14
C TYR A 184 -23.84 5.80 -5.15
N VAL A 185 -24.71 4.81 -4.96
CA VAL A 185 -26.17 4.94 -4.96
C VAL A 185 -26.76 4.17 -3.78
N LEU A 186 -27.47 4.88 -2.91
CA LEU A 186 -28.38 4.31 -1.90
C LEU A 186 -29.78 4.25 -2.54
N GLU A 187 -30.24 3.06 -2.95
CA GLU A 187 -31.54 2.92 -3.63
C GLU A 187 -32.72 3.02 -2.66
N ALA A 188 -33.88 3.49 -3.15
CA ALA A 188 -35.12 3.43 -2.38
C ALA A 188 -35.58 1.98 -2.16
N GLY A 189 -36.06 1.68 -0.94
CA GLY A 189 -36.60 0.36 -0.59
C GLY A 189 -36.29 -0.09 0.83
N ASP A 190 -36.67 -1.33 1.13
CA ASP A 190 -36.52 -1.94 2.45
C ASP A 190 -35.16 -2.66 2.59
N TYR A 191 -34.27 -2.08 3.38
CA TYR A 191 -33.03 -2.70 3.83
C TYR A 191 -33.28 -3.52 5.10
N LYS A 192 -32.93 -4.81 5.07
CA LYS A 192 -33.04 -5.69 6.25
C LYS A 192 -31.75 -5.65 7.05
N ILE A 193 -31.74 -4.94 8.16
CA ILE A 193 -30.59 -4.88 9.07
C ILE A 193 -30.76 -5.97 10.14
N SER A 194 -29.71 -6.76 10.37
CA SER A 194 -29.83 -8.02 11.11
C SER A 194 -28.63 -8.27 12.02
N ALA A 195 -28.91 -8.61 13.28
CA ALA A 195 -27.92 -9.20 14.17
C ALA A 195 -27.83 -10.70 13.86
N ARG A 196 -26.64 -11.19 13.50
CA ARG A 196 -26.41 -12.61 13.15
C ARG A 196 -25.28 -13.22 13.98
N SER A 197 -25.33 -14.53 14.19
CA SER A 197 -24.25 -15.26 14.87
C SER A 197 -23.08 -15.63 13.95
N ASN A 198 -23.33 -15.56 12.64
CA ASN A 198 -22.45 -15.76 11.49
C ASN A 198 -23.18 -15.25 10.23
N SER A 199 -22.63 -15.36 9.03
CA SER A 199 -23.25 -14.80 7.81
C SER A 199 -24.64 -15.38 7.49
N HIS A 200 -24.95 -16.60 7.94
CA HIS A 200 -26.19 -17.32 7.65
C HIS A 200 -27.23 -17.20 8.80
N ASP A 201 -26.81 -17.50 10.03
CA ASP A 201 -27.73 -17.67 11.16
C ASP A 201 -28.15 -16.32 11.80
N VAL A 202 -29.26 -15.77 11.30
CA VAL A 202 -29.94 -14.57 11.84
C VAL A 202 -30.47 -14.82 13.25
N ILE A 203 -30.24 -13.86 14.15
CA ILE A 203 -30.77 -13.85 15.53
C ILE A 203 -31.97 -12.90 15.63
N ASP A 204 -31.85 -11.71 15.05
CA ASP A 204 -32.84 -10.62 15.10
C ASP A 204 -32.73 -9.79 13.81
N GLU A 205 -33.84 -9.29 13.28
CA GLU A 205 -33.92 -8.52 12.02
C GLU A 205 -34.88 -7.34 12.19
N LYS A 206 -34.49 -6.17 11.66
CA LYS A 206 -35.28 -4.93 11.61
C LYS A 206 -35.24 -4.38 10.18
N THR A 207 -36.35 -3.83 9.70
CA THR A 207 -36.39 -3.14 8.40
C THR A 207 -36.05 -1.67 8.58
N TYR A 208 -35.12 -1.16 7.76
CA TYR A 208 -34.88 0.25 7.53
C TYR A 208 -35.34 0.60 6.11
N THR A 209 -36.35 1.46 5.98
CA THR A 209 -36.89 1.87 4.68
C THR A 209 -36.21 3.17 4.23
N VAL A 210 -35.63 3.15 3.03
CA VAL A 210 -35.14 4.35 2.34
C VAL A 210 -36.26 4.86 1.43
N ASP A 211 -36.85 6.01 1.77
CA ASP A 211 -38.00 6.58 1.05
C ASP A 211 -37.69 7.00 -0.41
N ALA A 212 -36.45 7.40 -0.69
CA ALA A 212 -36.03 7.92 -1.99
C ALA A 212 -34.55 7.64 -2.27
N THR A 213 -34.22 7.30 -3.52
CA THR A 213 -32.85 7.01 -3.95
C THR A 213 -31.95 8.25 -3.80
N GLN A 214 -30.83 8.09 -3.10
CA GLN A 214 -29.77 9.09 -2.97
C GLN A 214 -28.55 8.67 -3.79
N THR A 215 -28.04 9.56 -4.65
CA THR A 215 -26.80 9.37 -5.40
C THR A 215 -25.73 10.31 -4.84
N PHE A 216 -24.53 9.78 -4.57
CA PHE A 216 -23.44 10.54 -3.96
C PHE A 216 -22.55 11.16 -5.04
N ASN A 217 -23.12 12.08 -5.84
CA ASN A 217 -22.48 12.65 -7.03
C ASN A 217 -22.35 14.19 -7.04
N THR A 218 -22.39 14.84 -5.87
CA THR A 218 -22.16 16.29 -5.73
C THR A 218 -21.17 16.58 -4.61
N ALA A 219 -20.52 17.75 -4.65
CA ALA A 219 -19.52 18.15 -3.64
C ALA A 219 -20.12 18.31 -2.23
N ASP A 220 -21.42 18.59 -2.12
CA ASP A 220 -22.15 18.65 -0.83
C ASP A 220 -22.65 17.26 -0.38
N THR A 221 -22.48 16.22 -1.21
CA THR A 221 -23.02 14.86 -0.99
C THR A 221 -22.04 13.79 -1.51
N THR A 222 -20.81 13.79 -1.01
CA THR A 222 -19.83 12.71 -1.27
C THR A 222 -20.12 11.47 -0.41
N HIS A 223 -19.51 10.33 -0.73
CA HIS A 223 -19.66 9.07 0.01
C HIS A 223 -18.57 8.94 1.09
N ASP A 224 -18.94 8.48 2.29
CA ASP A 224 -18.07 8.11 3.41
C ASP A 224 -16.93 9.12 3.67
N GLY A 225 -17.26 10.41 3.59
CA GLY A 225 -16.33 11.52 3.82
C GLY A 225 -15.27 11.77 2.73
N ASP A 226 -15.44 11.27 1.50
CA ASP A 226 -14.59 11.62 0.35
C ASP A 226 -14.48 13.14 0.15
N LYS A 227 -13.30 13.62 -0.28
CA LYS A 227 -13.00 15.06 -0.50
C LYS A 227 -13.42 15.55 -1.89
N VAL A 228 -13.53 14.64 -2.86
CA VAL A 228 -14.16 14.89 -4.16
C VAL A 228 -15.15 13.77 -4.48
N VAL A 229 -16.00 13.98 -5.49
CA VAL A 229 -16.97 12.97 -5.93
C VAL A 229 -16.27 11.78 -6.57
N ALA A 230 -16.53 10.57 -6.05
CA ALA A 230 -16.13 9.32 -6.67
C ALA A 230 -16.74 9.15 -8.07
N THR A 231 -15.91 8.79 -9.05
CA THR A 231 -16.33 8.50 -10.45
C THR A 231 -15.58 7.29 -11.00
N ASN A 232 -15.96 6.73 -12.16
CA ASN A 232 -15.27 5.56 -12.70
C ASN A 232 -13.81 5.89 -13.06
N GLN A 233 -12.85 5.27 -12.37
CA GLN A 233 -11.41 5.44 -12.60
C GLN A 233 -10.79 4.26 -13.38
N PHE A 234 -11.45 3.08 -13.36
CA PHE A 234 -10.93 1.79 -13.81
C PHE A 234 -11.76 1.16 -14.94
N ASP A 235 -12.44 1.98 -15.78
CA ASP A 235 -13.19 1.49 -16.95
C ASP A 235 -12.31 0.61 -17.88
N ASP A 236 -11.01 0.89 -17.98
CA ASP A 236 -10.03 0.10 -18.74
C ASP A 236 -9.62 -1.22 -18.05
N ALA A 237 -9.81 -1.36 -16.74
CA ALA A 237 -9.59 -2.62 -16.03
C ALA A 237 -10.70 -3.65 -16.30
N LYS A 238 -11.85 -3.22 -16.84
CA LYS A 238 -13.00 -4.07 -17.12
C LYS A 238 -12.67 -5.17 -18.14
N GLY A 239 -11.91 -4.83 -19.18
CA GLY A 239 -11.51 -5.74 -20.25
C GLY A 239 -12.66 -6.45 -20.96
N ASP A 240 -12.33 -7.51 -21.70
CA ASP A 240 -13.28 -8.36 -22.43
C ASP A 240 -13.72 -9.57 -21.57
N VAL A 241 -14.22 -9.32 -20.37
CA VAL A 241 -14.58 -10.34 -19.36
C VAL A 241 -16.10 -10.40 -19.11
N THR A 242 -16.69 -11.61 -19.16
CA THR A 242 -18.05 -11.84 -18.65
C THR A 242 -18.03 -11.88 -17.12
N TYR A 243 -18.59 -10.86 -16.47
CA TYR A 243 -18.74 -10.79 -15.01
C TYR A 243 -19.99 -11.54 -14.54
N LEU A 244 -19.88 -12.16 -13.37
CA LEU A 244 -20.98 -12.84 -12.68
C LEU A 244 -22.02 -11.80 -12.25
N SER A 245 -23.26 -12.01 -12.68
CA SER A 245 -24.39 -11.12 -12.39
C SER A 245 -25.47 -11.89 -11.67
N ARG A 246 -26.12 -11.30 -10.66
CA ARG A 246 -27.28 -11.89 -9.97
C ARG A 246 -28.52 -11.95 -10.88
N ALA A 247 -28.51 -11.24 -12.01
CA ALA A 247 -29.61 -11.16 -12.96
C ALA A 247 -30.16 -12.53 -13.38
N GLY A 248 -31.48 -12.67 -13.38
CA GLY A 248 -32.15 -13.92 -13.72
C GLY A 248 -31.81 -15.10 -12.80
N ARG A 249 -31.39 -14.82 -11.55
CA ARG A 249 -30.87 -15.79 -10.56
C ARG A 249 -29.54 -16.40 -10.97
N PHE A 250 -28.55 -15.55 -11.22
CA PHE A 250 -27.24 -15.95 -11.75
C PHE A 250 -27.35 -16.73 -13.06
N ALA A 251 -28.20 -16.27 -13.98
CA ALA A 251 -28.45 -16.93 -15.26
C ALA A 251 -27.18 -17.12 -16.11
N ASN A 252 -26.16 -16.27 -15.92
CA ASN A 252 -24.88 -16.35 -16.62
C ASN A 252 -23.78 -17.15 -15.86
N LEU A 253 -24.08 -17.78 -14.72
CA LEU A 253 -23.10 -18.43 -13.85
C LEU A 253 -22.11 -19.33 -14.61
N ALA A 254 -22.62 -20.25 -15.44
CA ALA A 254 -21.80 -21.21 -16.17
C ALA A 254 -20.89 -20.58 -17.25
N GLU A 255 -21.21 -19.37 -17.72
CA GLU A 255 -20.36 -18.59 -18.62
C GLU A 255 -19.34 -17.78 -17.81
N ALA A 256 -19.83 -16.99 -16.85
CA ALA A 256 -18.99 -16.10 -16.03
C ALA A 256 -17.94 -16.87 -15.21
N THR A 257 -18.21 -18.09 -14.77
CA THR A 257 -17.26 -18.92 -14.00
C THR A 257 -16.57 -20.00 -14.86
N ALA A 258 -16.62 -19.90 -16.19
CA ALA A 258 -15.82 -20.74 -17.08
C ALA A 258 -14.31 -20.47 -16.90
N ALA A 259 -13.47 -21.45 -17.23
CA ALA A 259 -12.03 -21.23 -17.33
C ALA A 259 -11.69 -20.41 -18.58
N PRO A 260 -10.65 -19.54 -18.56
CA PRO A 260 -10.20 -18.82 -19.73
C PRO A 260 -9.90 -19.75 -20.91
N THR A 261 -10.46 -19.42 -22.07
CA THR A 261 -10.22 -20.13 -23.35
C THR A 261 -9.48 -19.26 -24.36
N ASN A 262 -9.60 -17.93 -24.24
CA ASN A 262 -8.74 -16.97 -24.91
C ASN A 262 -7.52 -16.65 -24.02
N PHE A 263 -6.34 -16.65 -24.63
CA PHE A 263 -5.06 -16.27 -24.01
C PHE A 263 -4.36 -15.14 -24.79
N GLU A 264 -5.13 -14.39 -25.59
CA GLU A 264 -4.66 -13.21 -26.33
C GLU A 264 -5.26 -11.94 -25.71
N MET A 265 -4.41 -10.95 -25.41
CA MET A 265 -4.86 -9.62 -25.01
C MET A 265 -5.47 -8.93 -26.25
N SER A 266 -6.66 -8.36 -26.11
CA SER A 266 -7.32 -7.68 -27.23
C SER A 266 -6.53 -6.44 -27.67
N GLU A 267 -6.54 -6.14 -28.97
CA GLU A 267 -5.75 -5.04 -29.55
C GLU A 267 -6.02 -3.68 -28.89
N ALA A 268 -7.26 -3.44 -28.43
CA ALA A 268 -7.63 -2.22 -27.70
C ALA A 268 -6.95 -2.12 -26.32
N SER A 269 -6.89 -3.23 -25.58
CA SER A 269 -6.19 -3.33 -24.29
C SER A 269 -4.67 -3.29 -24.49
N LYS A 270 -4.17 -4.00 -25.51
CA LYS A 270 -2.75 -4.06 -25.87
C LYS A 270 -2.19 -2.69 -26.30
N ALA A 271 -2.97 -1.88 -27.01
CA ALA A 271 -2.61 -0.51 -27.35
C ALA A 271 -2.49 0.43 -26.13
N LYS A 272 -3.03 0.03 -24.97
CA LYS A 272 -2.91 0.75 -23.68
C LYS A 272 -1.89 0.11 -22.72
N PHE A 273 -1.33 -1.05 -23.05
CA PHE A 273 -0.46 -1.79 -22.16
C PHE A 273 0.89 -1.07 -21.99
N LEU A 274 1.24 -0.70 -20.76
CA LEU A 274 2.48 0.03 -20.46
C LEU A 274 3.52 -0.86 -19.78
N ALA A 275 4.77 -0.74 -20.23
CA ALA A 275 5.96 -1.36 -19.68
C ALA A 275 7.18 -0.46 -19.91
N THR A 276 8.32 -0.81 -19.32
CA THR A 276 9.59 -0.05 -19.49
C THR A 276 10.06 -0.02 -20.94
N SER A 277 9.65 -1.01 -21.77
CA SER A 277 10.04 -1.09 -23.18
C SER A 277 9.26 -0.16 -24.12
N ASN A 278 8.11 0.39 -23.70
CA ASN A 278 7.29 1.29 -24.53
C ASN A 278 6.88 2.61 -23.85
N TYR A 279 7.20 2.82 -22.57
CA TYR A 279 6.96 4.09 -21.89
C TYR A 279 8.04 5.14 -22.25
N ASP A 280 7.63 6.23 -22.90
CA ASP A 280 8.45 7.42 -23.15
C ASP A 280 7.97 8.58 -22.24
N ALA A 281 8.79 8.92 -21.26
CA ALA A 281 8.51 10.00 -20.31
C ALA A 281 8.52 11.40 -20.95
N ALA A 282 9.37 11.63 -21.95
CA ALA A 282 9.42 12.93 -22.64
C ALA A 282 8.23 13.11 -23.60
N ALA A 283 7.66 12.01 -24.10
CA ALA A 283 6.37 12.03 -24.79
C ALA A 283 5.20 12.24 -23.81
N ALA A 284 5.24 11.64 -22.62
CA ALA A 284 4.21 11.85 -21.58
C ALA A 284 4.19 13.30 -21.05
N ASP A 285 5.36 13.94 -20.95
CA ASP A 285 5.50 15.33 -20.49
C ASP A 285 5.23 16.38 -21.60
N ALA A 286 5.02 15.96 -22.86
CA ALA A 286 5.01 16.85 -24.02
C ALA A 286 3.91 17.94 -24.01
N ASP A 287 2.73 17.64 -23.45
CA ASP A 287 1.62 18.58 -23.29
C ASP A 287 1.59 19.25 -21.90
N SER A 288 2.64 19.06 -21.08
CA SER A 288 2.70 19.59 -19.72
C SER A 288 2.85 21.11 -19.69
N SER A 289 2.07 21.75 -18.80
CA SER A 289 2.17 23.19 -18.49
C SER A 289 3.07 23.51 -17.29
N ALA A 290 3.78 22.51 -16.76
CA ALA A 290 4.66 22.67 -15.61
C ALA A 290 5.76 23.71 -15.86
N THR A 291 6.11 24.45 -14.80
CA THR A 291 7.27 25.38 -14.81
C THR A 291 8.37 24.82 -13.93
N MET A 292 9.64 24.98 -14.33
CA MET A 292 10.79 24.39 -13.64
C MET A 292 10.87 24.85 -12.17
N PRO A 293 10.73 23.95 -11.17
CA PRO A 293 10.74 24.33 -9.77
C PRO A 293 12.07 24.93 -9.30
N THR A 294 12.00 25.83 -8.30
CA THR A 294 13.17 26.28 -7.56
C THR A 294 13.87 25.09 -6.90
N THR A 295 15.19 25.01 -7.04
CA THR A 295 16.02 23.97 -6.43
C THR A 295 17.36 24.56 -5.95
N GLY A 296 17.97 23.93 -4.94
CA GLY A 296 19.28 24.32 -4.40
C GLY A 296 19.31 25.62 -3.59
N ALA A 297 18.17 26.20 -3.21
CA ALA A 297 18.05 27.39 -2.37
C ALA A 297 18.65 27.22 -0.96
N LYS A 298 18.75 28.32 -0.20
CA LYS A 298 19.45 28.36 1.10
C LYS A 298 18.59 29.10 2.13
N ASN A 299 17.41 28.55 2.35
CA ASN A 299 16.34 29.15 3.17
C ASN A 299 16.56 28.93 4.68
N GLY A 300 17.47 28.02 5.06
CA GLY A 300 17.96 27.84 6.43
C GLY A 300 17.20 26.80 7.26
N LEU A 301 16.18 26.15 6.66
CA LEU A 301 15.34 25.17 7.33
C LEU A 301 15.97 23.77 7.36
N VAL A 302 15.62 22.98 8.37
CA VAL A 302 15.85 21.53 8.45
C VAL A 302 14.52 20.78 8.60
N LEU A 303 14.51 19.47 8.31
CA LEU A 303 13.28 18.66 8.33
C LEU A 303 12.56 18.70 9.69
N GLY A 304 13.31 18.81 10.80
CA GLY A 304 12.73 18.96 12.12
C GLY A 304 12.00 20.29 12.40
N ASP A 305 12.17 21.33 11.57
CA ASP A 305 11.41 22.59 11.68
C ASP A 305 9.96 22.47 11.17
N LEU A 306 9.66 21.32 10.56
CA LEU A 306 8.42 20.95 9.85
C LEU A 306 7.66 19.79 10.50
N ALA A 307 8.20 19.19 11.58
CA ALA A 307 7.55 18.11 12.31
C ALA A 307 6.21 18.59 12.93
N GLY A 308 5.13 17.86 12.69
CA GLY A 308 3.79 18.21 13.18
C GLY A 308 3.15 19.45 12.53
N LEU A 309 3.66 19.91 11.37
CA LEU A 309 2.96 20.90 10.55
C LEU A 309 2.00 20.23 9.57
N ASP A 310 0.94 20.96 9.22
CA ASP A 310 0.01 20.56 8.15
C ASP A 310 0.77 20.34 6.82
N TYR A 311 0.25 19.43 5.99
CA TYR A 311 0.85 19.10 4.69
C TYR A 311 1.01 20.33 3.78
N ASP A 312 0.05 21.27 3.82
CA ASP A 312 0.05 22.47 2.98
C ASP A 312 0.71 23.71 3.65
N ASP A 313 1.49 23.53 4.72
CA ASP A 313 2.21 24.66 5.37
C ASP A 313 3.27 25.28 4.43
N PRO A 314 3.30 26.63 4.24
CA PRO A 314 4.24 27.30 3.34
C PRO A 314 5.74 27.12 3.63
N LYS A 315 6.13 26.50 4.76
CA LYS A 315 7.51 26.05 5.01
C LYS A 315 7.91 24.82 4.19
N TRP A 316 6.96 23.98 3.77
CA TRP A 316 7.27 22.80 2.94
C TRP A 316 7.92 23.22 1.63
N ASP A 317 7.33 24.18 0.91
CA ASP A 317 7.95 24.77 -0.28
C ASP A 317 9.32 25.37 0.01
N GLN A 318 9.49 26.06 1.14
CA GLN A 318 10.78 26.64 1.54
C GLN A 318 11.84 25.58 1.86
N LEU A 319 11.48 24.39 2.33
CA LEU A 319 12.41 23.28 2.52
C LEU A 319 12.72 22.57 1.19
N LEU A 320 11.68 22.29 0.39
CA LEU A 320 11.79 21.64 -0.92
C LEU A 320 12.66 22.45 -1.89
N ASP A 321 12.55 23.78 -1.86
CA ASP A 321 13.42 24.70 -2.60
C ASP A 321 14.92 24.50 -2.33
N GLN A 322 15.30 23.99 -1.14
CA GLN A 322 16.71 23.76 -0.79
C GLN A 322 17.29 22.48 -1.41
N LEU A 323 16.43 21.53 -1.77
CA LEU A 323 16.82 20.28 -2.41
C LEU A 323 17.35 20.55 -3.82
N THR A 324 18.41 19.86 -4.19
CA THR A 324 18.80 19.75 -5.59
C THR A 324 18.03 18.61 -6.27
N VAL A 325 17.92 18.63 -7.60
CA VAL A 325 17.35 17.50 -8.38
C VAL A 325 18.04 16.18 -8.03
N LYS A 326 19.34 16.21 -7.70
CA LYS A 326 20.10 15.05 -7.20
C LYS A 326 19.64 14.60 -5.81
N ASP A 327 19.35 15.52 -4.89
CA ASP A 327 18.85 15.16 -3.55
C ASP A 327 17.48 14.48 -3.64
N MET A 328 16.58 15.01 -4.47
CA MET A 328 15.26 14.43 -4.73
C MET A 328 15.37 13.04 -5.36
N ASN A 329 16.16 12.88 -6.43
CA ASN A 329 16.42 11.56 -7.02
C ASN A 329 17.11 10.59 -6.04
N THR A 330 17.98 11.08 -5.15
CA THR A 330 18.61 10.23 -4.11
C THR A 330 17.58 9.75 -3.10
N LEU A 331 16.64 10.62 -2.70
CA LEU A 331 15.57 10.30 -1.77
C LEU A 331 14.62 9.23 -2.34
N ILE A 332 14.28 9.35 -3.62
CA ILE A 332 13.28 8.54 -4.33
C ILE A 332 13.83 7.18 -4.80
N SER A 333 15.07 7.13 -5.30
CA SER A 333 15.67 5.91 -5.89
C SER A 333 16.18 4.87 -4.86
N LYS A 334 16.11 5.16 -3.55
CA LYS A 334 16.80 4.39 -2.49
C LYS A 334 15.92 4.08 -1.28
N GLY A 335 14.68 3.66 -1.51
CA GLY A 335 13.71 3.24 -0.48
C GLY A 335 13.90 1.83 0.09
N GLY A 336 15.01 1.16 -0.24
CA GLY A 336 15.32 -0.18 0.27
C GLY A 336 15.49 -0.24 1.79
N TYR A 337 14.42 -0.63 2.48
CA TYR A 337 14.39 -0.88 3.94
C TYR A 337 14.76 0.36 4.77
N GLY A 338 14.20 1.51 4.38
CA GLY A 338 14.52 2.83 4.91
C GLY A 338 14.57 3.89 3.80
N SER A 339 14.40 5.16 4.15
CA SER A 339 14.71 6.30 3.27
C SER A 339 16.04 6.98 3.67
N PRO A 340 16.86 7.43 2.71
CA PRO A 340 18.24 7.88 2.95
C PRO A 340 18.33 9.22 3.70
N ALA A 341 19.54 9.54 4.18
CA ALA A 341 19.84 10.83 4.77
C ALA A 341 20.06 11.89 3.67
N ILE A 342 19.50 13.10 3.84
CA ILE A 342 19.65 14.22 2.90
C ILE A 342 20.22 15.42 3.67
N SER A 343 21.54 15.62 3.53
CA SER A 343 22.29 16.59 4.34
C SER A 343 21.93 18.07 4.09
N SER A 344 21.39 18.41 2.91
CA SER A 344 20.96 19.77 2.54
C SER A 344 19.73 20.25 3.33
N ILE A 345 18.99 19.35 3.96
CA ILE A 345 17.79 19.63 4.77
C ILE A 345 17.86 18.98 6.16
N GLY A 346 19.02 18.51 6.60
CA GLY A 346 19.19 17.84 7.91
C GLY A 346 18.49 16.48 8.08
N LYS A 347 17.87 15.92 7.03
CA LYS A 347 17.18 14.62 7.10
C LYS A 347 18.15 13.50 7.44
N LEU A 348 17.82 12.72 8.46
CA LEU A 348 18.50 11.47 8.82
C LEU A 348 18.03 10.28 7.97
N ARG A 349 18.88 9.25 7.85
CA ARG A 349 18.44 7.93 7.40
C ARG A 349 17.51 7.36 8.47
N VAL A 350 16.36 6.88 8.04
CA VAL A 350 15.44 6.06 8.87
C VAL A 350 15.48 4.61 8.41
N SER A 351 14.95 3.68 9.20
CA SER A 351 14.84 2.28 8.80
C SER A 351 13.38 1.86 8.72
N ASP A 352 13.04 1.25 7.60
CA ASP A 352 11.71 0.66 7.33
C ASP A 352 11.90 -0.85 7.17
N VAL A 353 10.99 -1.68 7.69
CA VAL A 353 11.19 -3.15 7.74
C VAL A 353 9.90 -3.93 7.54
N ASP A 354 10.01 -5.14 6.98
CA ASP A 354 8.97 -6.17 7.11
C ASP A 354 8.73 -6.52 8.58
N GLY A 355 7.57 -7.02 8.96
CA GLY A 355 6.37 -7.29 8.17
C GLY A 355 5.17 -7.63 9.08
N PRO A 356 4.06 -8.17 8.53
CA PRO A 356 2.79 -8.25 9.25
C PRO A 356 2.80 -8.94 10.61
N ALA A 357 3.60 -10.00 10.78
CA ALA A 357 3.62 -10.80 12.02
C ALA A 357 4.80 -10.50 12.96
N SER A 358 5.79 -9.69 12.55
CA SER A 358 6.94 -9.28 13.36
C SER A 358 7.84 -8.33 12.59
N LEU A 359 8.56 -7.45 13.28
CA LEU A 359 9.62 -6.63 12.68
C LEU A 359 10.85 -7.51 12.37
N ASN A 360 11.39 -7.41 11.16
CA ASN A 360 12.47 -8.22 10.60
C ASN A 360 13.35 -7.36 9.69
N ASN A 361 14.54 -6.99 10.17
CA ASN A 361 15.50 -6.23 9.39
C ASN A 361 16.42 -7.18 8.61
N ASN A 362 16.04 -7.49 7.36
CA ASN A 362 16.72 -8.46 6.49
C ASN A 362 18.21 -8.16 6.19
N PHE A 363 18.70 -6.94 6.47
CA PHE A 363 20.09 -6.52 6.26
C PHE A 363 20.97 -6.66 7.50
N THR A 364 20.40 -6.55 8.70
CA THR A 364 21.12 -6.70 9.97
C THR A 364 20.93 -8.08 10.62
N GLY A 365 19.89 -8.81 10.21
CA GLY A 365 19.47 -10.08 10.83
C GLY A 365 18.77 -9.90 12.19
N VAL A 366 18.43 -8.67 12.57
CA VAL A 366 17.70 -8.37 13.82
C VAL A 366 16.20 -8.49 13.57
N GLY A 367 15.49 -9.19 14.45
CA GLY A 367 14.03 -9.32 14.42
C GLY A 367 13.42 -9.23 15.82
N SER A 368 12.13 -8.88 15.86
CA SER A 368 11.33 -8.80 17.08
C SER A 368 10.78 -10.16 17.52
N ILE A 369 9.93 -10.18 18.55
CA ILE A 369 9.10 -11.37 18.81
C ILE A 369 8.07 -11.59 17.69
N GLY A 370 7.76 -12.85 17.42
CA GLY A 370 6.67 -13.26 16.52
C GLY A 370 5.30 -13.09 17.18
N LEU A 371 4.43 -12.31 16.53
CA LEU A 371 3.02 -12.16 16.86
C LEU A 371 2.17 -13.13 16.01
N PRO A 372 0.87 -13.33 16.31
CA PRO A 372 -0.03 -14.11 15.45
C PRO A 372 -0.13 -13.51 14.04
N SER A 373 -0.45 -14.35 13.04
CA SER A 373 -0.67 -13.85 11.67
C SER A 373 -2.03 -13.14 11.54
N ALA A 374 -2.20 -12.29 10.52
CA ALA A 374 -3.40 -11.45 10.36
C ALA A 374 -4.72 -12.23 10.35
N VAL A 375 -4.78 -13.42 9.75
CA VAL A 375 -5.95 -14.33 9.83
C VAL A 375 -6.33 -14.61 11.29
N SER A 376 -5.35 -14.78 12.17
CA SER A 376 -5.58 -15.02 13.59
C SER A 376 -6.09 -13.79 14.32
N VAL A 377 -5.68 -12.58 13.89
CA VAL A 377 -6.18 -11.29 14.42
C VAL A 377 -7.61 -11.04 13.95
N ALA A 378 -7.89 -11.17 12.65
CA ALA A 378 -9.25 -11.11 12.08
C ALA A 378 -10.20 -12.10 12.77
N ALA A 379 -9.75 -13.33 12.98
CA ALA A 379 -10.47 -14.36 13.72
C ALA A 379 -10.71 -14.05 15.21
N THR A 380 -10.14 -12.96 15.75
CA THR A 380 -10.57 -12.41 17.04
C THR A 380 -11.86 -11.60 16.95
N PHE A 381 -12.17 -10.94 15.82
CA PHE A 381 -13.20 -9.91 15.73
C PHE A 381 -13.12 -8.93 16.92
N ASN A 382 -11.92 -8.45 17.27
CA ASN A 382 -11.74 -7.58 18.44
C ASN A 382 -10.81 -6.40 18.13
N LYS A 383 -11.41 -5.23 17.90
CA LYS A 383 -10.75 -3.95 17.68
C LYS A 383 -9.70 -3.65 18.77
N GLU A 384 -10.00 -3.95 20.04
CA GLU A 384 -9.08 -3.84 21.19
C GLU A 384 -7.79 -4.67 21.03
N LEU A 385 -7.87 -5.87 20.44
CA LEU A 385 -6.69 -6.74 20.27
C LEU A 385 -5.86 -6.35 19.04
N ALA A 386 -6.49 -5.92 17.95
CA ALA A 386 -5.80 -5.32 16.81
C ALA A 386 -5.07 -4.02 17.22
N ARG A 387 -5.74 -3.17 18.02
CA ARG A 387 -5.14 -2.00 18.66
C ARG A 387 -3.89 -2.36 19.47
N SER A 388 -4.02 -3.34 20.38
CA SER A 388 -2.91 -3.82 21.20
C SER A 388 -1.79 -4.50 20.39
N PHE A 389 -2.08 -5.04 19.20
CA PHE A 389 -1.08 -5.59 18.28
C PHE A 389 -0.24 -4.46 17.68
N GLY A 390 -0.89 -3.41 17.17
CA GLY A 390 -0.22 -2.21 16.68
C GLY A 390 0.59 -1.49 17.77
N ASP A 391 0.05 -1.35 18.98
CA ASP A 391 0.79 -0.77 20.12
C ASP A 391 2.04 -1.59 20.49
N ALA A 392 1.98 -2.93 20.34
CA ALA A 392 3.14 -3.81 20.55
C ALA A 392 4.17 -3.67 19.42
N ILE A 393 3.75 -3.65 18.15
CA ILE A 393 4.62 -3.37 16.99
C ILE A 393 5.34 -2.03 17.18
N GLY A 394 4.60 -0.96 17.51
CA GLY A 394 5.16 0.37 17.72
C GLY A 394 6.18 0.41 18.86
N THR A 395 5.94 -0.36 19.94
CA THR A 395 6.90 -0.49 21.05
C THR A 395 8.18 -1.20 20.61
N MET A 396 8.06 -2.31 19.88
CA MET A 396 9.23 -3.06 19.37
C MET A 396 10.02 -2.27 18.31
N ALA A 397 9.35 -1.38 17.57
CA ALA A 397 10.00 -0.52 16.59
C ALA A 397 10.94 0.51 17.23
N HIS A 398 10.58 1.07 18.38
CA HIS A 398 11.47 1.93 19.18
C HIS A 398 12.73 1.17 19.63
N ASP A 399 12.55 -0.02 20.21
CA ASP A 399 13.66 -0.90 20.64
C ASP A 399 14.60 -1.28 19.47
N MET A 400 14.07 -1.35 18.24
CA MET A 400 14.80 -1.69 17.02
C MET A 400 15.26 -0.50 16.17
N GLN A 401 15.00 0.75 16.59
CA GLN A 401 15.27 1.97 15.83
C GLN A 401 14.63 1.99 14.41
N VAL A 402 13.39 1.49 14.33
CA VAL A 402 12.56 1.41 13.13
C VAL A 402 11.53 2.55 13.11
N SER A 403 11.38 3.22 11.97
CA SER A 403 10.40 4.29 11.76
C SER A 403 9.21 3.84 10.91
N GLY A 404 9.44 2.93 9.96
CA GLY A 404 8.41 2.39 9.06
C GLY A 404 8.20 0.88 9.20
N TRP A 405 6.94 0.46 9.14
CA TRP A 405 6.53 -0.94 9.19
C TRP A 405 5.87 -1.33 7.87
N TYR A 406 6.41 -2.33 7.15
CA TYR A 406 5.84 -2.81 5.88
C TYR A 406 4.62 -3.71 6.09
N ALA A 407 3.59 -3.16 6.72
CA ALA A 407 2.31 -3.76 7.10
C ALA A 407 1.39 -2.69 7.74
N PRO A 408 0.10 -2.96 8.03
CA PRO A 408 -0.64 -4.21 7.80
C PRO A 408 -0.74 -4.64 6.33
N ALA A 409 -1.03 -5.91 6.08
CA ALA A 409 -1.31 -6.43 4.74
C ALA A 409 -2.79 -6.84 4.62
N THR A 410 -3.54 -6.27 3.68
CA THR A 410 -5.01 -6.31 3.68
C THR A 410 -5.67 -6.67 2.34
N ASN A 411 -4.91 -7.30 1.45
CA ASN A 411 -5.43 -7.95 0.25
C ASN A 411 -6.54 -8.96 0.57
N THR A 412 -7.48 -9.12 -0.35
CA THR A 412 -8.72 -9.88 -0.10
C THR A 412 -8.44 -11.38 -0.18
N HIS A 413 -9.04 -12.20 0.69
CA HIS A 413 -9.04 -13.66 0.53
C HIS A 413 -9.94 -14.13 -0.64
N ARG A 414 -9.78 -13.56 -1.84
CA ARG A 414 -10.60 -13.85 -3.05
C ARG A 414 -10.69 -15.35 -3.30
N TYR A 415 -9.57 -16.04 -3.18
CA TYR A 415 -9.54 -17.50 -3.27
C TYR A 415 -8.58 -18.14 -2.26
N ALA A 416 -9.03 -19.25 -1.70
CA ALA A 416 -8.40 -19.89 -0.55
C ALA A 416 -7.10 -20.67 -0.85
N TYR A 417 -6.64 -20.70 -2.11
CA TYR A 417 -5.30 -21.17 -2.48
C TYR A 417 -4.27 -20.04 -2.71
N ALA A 418 -4.63 -18.77 -2.45
CA ALA A 418 -3.63 -17.69 -2.46
C ALA A 418 -2.61 -17.85 -1.34
N GLY A 419 -1.32 -17.92 -1.70
CA GLY A 419 -0.24 -18.31 -0.79
C GLY A 419 0.01 -17.34 0.37
N ARG A 420 -0.38 -16.07 0.24
CA ARG A 420 -0.24 -15.03 1.27
C ARG A 420 -1.51 -14.74 2.07
N ASN A 421 -2.57 -15.54 1.90
CA ASN A 421 -3.77 -15.46 2.76
C ASN A 421 -3.43 -15.51 4.26
N PHE A 422 -2.32 -16.15 4.69
CA PHE A 422 -1.92 -16.21 6.10
C PHE A 422 -1.57 -14.85 6.72
N GLU A 423 -1.04 -13.91 5.93
CA GLU A 423 -0.67 -12.55 6.36
C GLU A 423 -1.72 -11.49 6.00
N TYR A 424 -2.83 -11.91 5.38
CA TYR A 424 -4.01 -11.09 5.09
C TYR A 424 -5.14 -11.39 6.09
N PHE A 425 -6.13 -10.48 6.21
CA PHE A 425 -7.15 -10.57 7.25
C PHE A 425 -8.37 -11.44 6.89
N SER A 426 -9.04 -11.17 5.76
CA SER A 426 -10.38 -11.73 5.50
C SER A 426 -10.80 -11.73 4.02
N GLU A 427 -11.89 -12.45 3.72
CA GLU A 427 -12.71 -12.28 2.51
C GLU A 427 -13.67 -11.07 2.60
N ASP A 428 -13.82 -10.47 3.78
CA ASP A 428 -14.67 -9.30 4.03
C ASP A 428 -13.83 -8.02 4.26
N PRO A 429 -14.07 -6.93 3.50
CA PRO A 429 -13.28 -5.72 3.62
C PRO A 429 -13.58 -4.90 4.88
N VAL A 430 -14.78 -5.00 5.46
CA VAL A 430 -15.14 -4.26 6.69
C VAL A 430 -14.49 -4.92 7.91
N LEU A 431 -14.47 -6.25 7.98
CA LEU A 431 -13.67 -6.97 8.98
C LEU A 431 -12.17 -6.69 8.81
N ALA A 432 -11.64 -6.77 7.59
CA ALA A 432 -10.23 -6.52 7.32
C ALA A 432 -9.83 -5.07 7.69
N GLY A 433 -10.50 -4.09 7.10
CA GLY A 433 -10.28 -2.66 7.36
C GLY A 433 -10.40 -2.29 8.84
N SER A 434 -11.37 -2.87 9.57
CA SER A 434 -11.53 -2.62 11.00
C SER A 434 -10.39 -3.15 11.88
N GLN A 435 -9.68 -4.22 11.48
CA GLN A 435 -8.48 -4.65 12.21
C GLN A 435 -7.26 -3.83 11.80
N VAL A 436 -7.11 -3.60 10.48
CA VAL A 436 -6.07 -2.75 9.89
C VAL A 436 -6.03 -1.36 10.51
N ALA A 437 -7.17 -0.68 10.59
CA ALA A 437 -7.25 0.67 11.15
C ALA A 437 -6.76 0.73 12.60
N GLU A 438 -7.11 -0.26 13.43
CA GLU A 438 -6.66 -0.31 14.82
C GLU A 438 -5.18 -0.68 14.97
N GLU A 439 -4.65 -1.57 14.12
CA GLU A 439 -3.20 -1.84 14.06
C GLU A 439 -2.40 -0.59 13.64
N ILE A 440 -2.89 0.17 12.66
CA ILE A 440 -2.26 1.42 12.20
C ILE A 440 -2.28 2.47 13.32
N LYS A 441 -3.45 2.76 13.90
CA LYS A 441 -3.57 3.67 15.06
C LYS A 441 -2.68 3.24 16.24
N GLY A 442 -2.50 1.93 16.42
CA GLY A 442 -1.58 1.32 17.38
C GLY A 442 -0.13 1.74 17.15
N ALA A 443 0.41 1.43 15.97
CA ALA A 443 1.79 1.78 15.60
C ALA A 443 2.02 3.30 15.56
N GLN A 444 1.06 4.06 15.04
CA GLN A 444 1.15 5.52 14.92
C GLN A 444 1.12 6.25 16.27
N ALA A 445 0.48 5.72 17.30
CA ALA A 445 0.59 6.27 18.66
C ALA A 445 1.98 6.08 19.30
N LYS A 446 2.89 5.38 18.60
CA LYS A 446 4.34 5.32 18.88
C LYS A 446 5.15 6.04 17.79
N GLY A 447 4.52 6.85 16.94
CA GLY A 447 5.15 7.57 15.83
C GLY A 447 5.74 6.66 14.74
N VAL A 448 5.23 5.44 14.57
CA VAL A 448 5.65 4.52 13.51
C VAL A 448 4.65 4.58 12.36
N TYR A 449 5.12 4.85 11.14
CA TYR A 449 4.25 4.82 9.96
C TYR A 449 4.10 3.40 9.41
N ALA A 450 2.84 2.98 9.27
CA ALA A 450 2.46 1.72 8.65
C ALA A 450 2.35 1.90 7.13
N PHE A 451 3.08 1.11 6.34
CA PHE A 451 2.87 0.98 4.90
C PHE A 451 1.79 -0.08 4.66
N LEU A 452 0.54 0.38 4.55
CA LEU A 452 -0.59 -0.49 4.28
C LEU A 452 -0.47 -1.11 2.88
N LYS A 453 -0.53 -2.45 2.78
CA LYS A 453 -0.11 -3.19 1.58
C LYS A 453 -1.04 -4.33 1.16
N HIS A 454 -1.03 -4.80 -0.09
CA HIS A 454 -0.33 -4.26 -1.27
C HIS A 454 -1.40 -3.68 -2.21
N PHE A 455 -1.30 -2.38 -2.47
CA PHE A 455 -2.34 -1.57 -3.12
C PHE A 455 -2.19 -1.63 -4.64
N ALA A 456 -3.04 -2.34 -5.40
CA ALA A 456 -4.18 -3.18 -5.01
C ALA A 456 -4.19 -4.51 -5.80
N LEU A 457 -5.16 -5.40 -5.52
CA LEU A 457 -5.41 -6.66 -6.24
C LEU A 457 -4.28 -7.72 -6.21
N ASN A 458 -3.38 -7.69 -5.22
CA ASN A 458 -2.31 -8.67 -5.03
C ASN A 458 -2.81 -9.97 -4.36
N ASP A 459 -3.94 -10.49 -4.85
CA ASP A 459 -4.69 -11.57 -4.21
C ASP A 459 -4.31 -12.96 -4.77
N GLN A 460 -3.34 -13.05 -5.69
CA GLN A 460 -2.68 -14.31 -6.06
C GLN A 460 -1.14 -14.19 -6.14
N GLU A 461 -0.44 -15.27 -5.78
CA GLU A 461 1.03 -15.31 -5.80
C GLU A 461 1.60 -15.63 -7.19
N THR A 462 0.92 -16.52 -7.92
CA THR A 462 1.32 -16.96 -9.26
C THR A 462 1.41 -15.77 -10.20
N ASN A 463 2.54 -15.65 -10.89
CA ASN A 463 2.81 -14.62 -11.89
C ASN A 463 2.71 -13.16 -11.42
N ARG A 464 2.62 -12.86 -10.11
CA ARG A 464 2.42 -11.48 -9.62
C ARG A 464 3.48 -10.49 -10.12
N THR A 465 4.74 -10.93 -10.25
CA THR A 465 5.87 -10.16 -10.80
C THR A 465 6.02 -10.24 -12.32
N HIS A 466 5.13 -10.97 -13.01
CA HIS A 466 5.15 -11.23 -14.45
C HIS A 466 4.07 -10.40 -15.18
N MET A 467 4.00 -9.09 -14.86
CA MET A 467 3.05 -8.13 -15.45
C MET A 467 1.61 -8.69 -15.48
N LEU A 468 1.11 -9.08 -14.30
CA LEU A 468 -0.17 -9.76 -14.14
C LEU A 468 -1.36 -8.79 -14.32
N ALA A 469 -1.90 -8.71 -15.53
CA ALA A 469 -3.10 -7.95 -15.87
C ALA A 469 -4.31 -8.49 -15.11
N THR A 470 -4.72 -7.77 -14.06
CA THR A 470 -5.89 -8.14 -13.28
C THR A 470 -7.11 -7.42 -13.83
N TRP A 471 -8.03 -8.17 -14.42
CA TRP A 471 -9.25 -7.64 -15.04
C TRP A 471 -10.40 -7.68 -14.03
N THR A 472 -10.97 -6.51 -13.74
CA THR A 472 -12.02 -6.31 -12.73
C THR A 472 -12.88 -5.10 -13.09
N ASN A 473 -14.07 -4.99 -12.49
CA ASN A 473 -14.96 -3.85 -12.70
C ASN A 473 -14.88 -2.83 -11.55
N GLU A 474 -15.27 -1.58 -11.83
CA GLU A 474 -15.26 -0.45 -10.89
C GLU A 474 -16.03 -0.72 -9.59
N GLN A 475 -17.16 -1.42 -9.65
CA GLN A 475 -17.96 -1.74 -8.46
C GLN A 475 -17.21 -2.70 -7.55
N ALA A 476 -16.65 -3.78 -8.11
CA ALA A 476 -15.85 -4.74 -7.36
C ALA A 476 -14.56 -4.11 -6.79
N MET A 477 -13.90 -3.22 -7.55
CA MET A 477 -12.79 -2.40 -7.05
C MET A 477 -13.20 -1.65 -5.78
N ARG A 478 -14.26 -0.83 -5.87
CA ARG A 478 -14.68 0.07 -4.78
C ARG A 478 -15.26 -0.67 -3.57
N GLU A 479 -16.18 -1.62 -3.79
CA GLU A 479 -16.87 -2.31 -2.69
C GLU A 479 -16.04 -3.42 -2.01
N ILE A 480 -15.10 -4.06 -2.74
CA ILE A 480 -14.33 -5.21 -2.22
C ILE A 480 -12.85 -4.88 -2.06
N TYR A 481 -12.14 -4.62 -3.16
CA TYR A 481 -10.67 -4.69 -3.18
C TYR A 481 -9.95 -3.43 -2.68
N LEU A 482 -10.63 -2.28 -2.74
CA LEU A 482 -10.14 -1.01 -2.21
C LEU A 482 -10.71 -0.69 -0.82
N ARG A 483 -11.91 -1.18 -0.46
CA ARG A 483 -12.63 -0.80 0.76
C ARG A 483 -11.84 -1.06 2.06
N SER A 484 -11.02 -2.10 2.12
CA SER A 484 -10.15 -2.37 3.28
C SER A 484 -8.99 -1.36 3.40
N PHE A 485 -8.47 -0.86 2.28
CA PHE A 485 -7.47 0.21 2.22
C PHE A 485 -8.08 1.57 2.54
N GLU A 486 -9.29 1.83 2.05
CA GLU A 486 -10.07 3.04 2.33
C GLU A 486 -10.28 3.24 3.82
N ILE A 487 -10.74 2.20 4.53
CA ILE A 487 -10.90 2.22 6.00
C ILE A 487 -9.53 2.40 6.68
N GLY A 488 -8.47 1.78 6.18
CA GLY A 488 -7.10 1.97 6.68
C GLY A 488 -6.56 3.40 6.52
N VAL A 489 -6.98 4.13 5.48
CA VAL A 489 -6.66 5.55 5.24
C VAL A 489 -7.56 6.46 6.08
N LYS A 490 -8.88 6.37 5.93
CA LYS A 490 -9.87 7.28 6.53
C LYS A 490 -9.99 7.09 8.05
N ASP A 491 -10.24 5.87 8.51
CA ASP A 491 -10.36 5.57 9.95
C ASP A 491 -8.99 5.33 10.57
N GLY A 492 -8.13 4.57 9.88
CA GLY A 492 -6.81 4.17 10.37
C GLY A 492 -5.79 5.30 10.42
N GLY A 493 -5.93 6.33 9.58
CA GLY A 493 -4.99 7.46 9.50
C GLY A 493 -3.69 7.13 8.78
N ALA A 494 -3.67 6.14 7.87
CA ALA A 494 -2.45 5.72 7.18
C ALA A 494 -1.71 6.89 6.51
N HIS A 495 -0.42 7.03 6.81
CA HIS A 495 0.50 7.98 6.17
C HIS A 495 1.49 7.31 5.20
N ALA A 496 1.40 5.99 5.02
CA ALA A 496 2.18 5.28 4.03
C ALA A 496 1.40 4.12 3.39
N ILE A 497 1.66 3.89 2.11
CA ILE A 497 1.05 2.83 1.29
C ILE A 497 2.20 2.08 0.60
N MET A 498 2.07 0.77 0.44
CA MET A 498 2.93 0.01 -0.48
C MET A 498 2.07 -0.49 -1.64
N SER A 499 2.43 -0.12 -2.88
CA SER A 499 1.75 -0.61 -4.07
C SER A 499 1.96 -2.11 -4.27
N SER A 500 1.17 -2.75 -5.11
CA SER A 500 1.37 -4.16 -5.49
C SER A 500 2.41 -4.34 -6.62
N PHE A 501 2.64 -5.60 -7.01
CA PHE A 501 3.39 -5.99 -8.22
C PHE A 501 2.52 -6.11 -9.48
N ASN A 502 1.25 -6.46 -9.31
CA ASN A 502 0.35 -6.74 -10.43
C ASN A 502 -0.08 -5.46 -11.15
N TYR A 503 -0.75 -5.67 -12.28
CA TYR A 503 -1.38 -4.63 -13.07
C TYR A 503 -2.87 -4.53 -12.73
N ILE A 504 -3.44 -3.36 -12.97
CA ILE A 504 -4.89 -3.09 -12.95
C ILE A 504 -5.29 -2.90 -14.42
N GLY A 505 -5.86 -3.95 -15.02
CA GLY A 505 -5.99 -4.06 -16.47
C GLY A 505 -4.64 -3.88 -17.20
N PRO A 506 -4.48 -2.87 -18.07
CA PRO A 506 -3.29 -2.67 -18.89
C PRO A 506 -2.13 -1.91 -18.22
N GLU A 507 -2.28 -1.36 -16.99
CA GLU A 507 -1.25 -0.53 -16.34
C GLU A 507 -0.80 -1.09 -14.98
N TYR A 508 0.48 -0.90 -14.65
CA TYR A 508 1.08 -1.28 -13.37
C TYR A 508 0.45 -0.52 -12.19
N ALA A 509 0.01 -1.23 -11.14
CA ALA A 509 -0.64 -0.62 -9.98
C ALA A 509 0.22 0.44 -9.27
N GLY A 510 1.54 0.22 -9.20
CA GLY A 510 2.49 1.19 -8.62
C GLY A 510 2.77 2.42 -9.49
N ALA A 511 2.16 2.53 -10.67
CA ALA A 511 2.30 3.64 -11.59
C ALA A 511 0.95 4.10 -12.20
N ASN A 512 -0.17 3.69 -11.63
CA ASN A 512 -1.51 4.01 -12.14
C ASN A 512 -2.06 5.26 -11.43
N SER A 513 -2.15 6.38 -12.15
CA SER A 513 -2.63 7.66 -11.56
C SER A 513 -4.09 7.58 -11.07
N ALA A 514 -4.90 6.72 -11.70
CA ALA A 514 -6.29 6.49 -11.32
C ALA A 514 -6.38 5.95 -9.87
N LEU A 515 -5.52 4.98 -9.52
CA LEU A 515 -5.38 4.45 -8.16
C LEU A 515 -4.70 5.43 -7.21
N LEU A 516 -3.52 5.94 -7.60
CA LEU A 516 -2.57 6.58 -6.66
C LEU A 516 -2.76 8.09 -6.49
N ASN A 517 -3.40 8.77 -7.44
CA ASN A 517 -3.80 10.17 -7.32
C ASN A 517 -5.32 10.26 -7.13
N ASN A 518 -6.10 9.86 -8.15
CA ASN A 518 -7.54 10.14 -8.18
C ASN A 518 -8.28 9.48 -6.99
N VAL A 519 -8.15 8.16 -6.78
CA VAL A 519 -8.79 7.51 -5.62
C VAL A 519 -8.07 7.84 -4.32
N LEU A 520 -6.77 7.54 -4.23
CA LEU A 520 -6.05 7.61 -2.95
C LEU A 520 -5.92 9.03 -2.40
N ARG A 521 -5.50 10.02 -3.22
CA ARG A 521 -5.12 11.36 -2.76
C ARG A 521 -6.23 12.40 -2.93
N ASP A 522 -7.08 12.26 -3.94
CA ASP A 522 -8.13 13.23 -4.24
C ASP A 522 -9.48 12.79 -3.66
N GLU A 523 -9.98 11.58 -3.96
CA GLU A 523 -11.22 11.06 -3.37
C GLU A 523 -11.06 10.82 -1.86
N TRP A 524 -10.11 9.99 -1.41
CA TRP A 524 -9.96 9.69 0.02
C TRP A 524 -9.19 10.76 0.81
N GLY A 525 -8.41 11.61 0.14
CA GLY A 525 -7.64 12.69 0.79
C GLY A 525 -6.30 12.28 1.42
N PHE A 526 -5.70 11.14 1.06
CA PHE A 526 -4.42 10.66 1.61
C PHE A 526 -3.29 11.69 1.49
N ARG A 527 -2.52 11.88 2.56
CA ARG A 527 -1.32 12.72 2.62
C ARG A 527 -0.18 11.92 3.27
N GLY A 528 0.82 11.58 2.48
CA GLY A 528 1.82 10.56 2.85
C GLY A 528 2.46 9.91 1.63
N MET A 529 3.36 8.94 1.87
CA MET A 529 4.15 8.31 0.81
C MET A 529 3.58 6.99 0.26
N VAL A 530 3.69 6.81 -1.06
CA VAL A 530 3.51 5.52 -1.75
C VAL A 530 4.88 4.93 -2.08
N LEU A 531 5.15 3.75 -1.55
CA LEU A 531 6.34 2.93 -1.82
C LEU A 531 5.98 1.82 -2.81
N THR A 532 6.86 1.46 -3.74
CA THR A 532 6.66 0.27 -4.58
C THR A 532 6.75 -1.02 -3.74
N ASP A 533 6.14 -2.12 -4.17
CA ASP A 533 6.66 -3.45 -3.76
C ASP A 533 8.10 -3.62 -4.30
N TYR A 534 8.83 -4.65 -3.84
CA TYR A 534 10.29 -4.77 -3.99
C TYR A 534 10.79 -4.43 -5.42
N PHE A 535 11.65 -3.41 -5.53
CA PHE A 535 12.09 -2.91 -6.82
C PHE A 535 13.28 -3.73 -7.34
N ALA A 536 13.05 -4.57 -8.35
CA ALA A 536 14.06 -5.44 -8.95
C ALA A 536 14.19 -5.31 -10.48
N GLY A 537 13.37 -4.45 -11.12
CA GLY A 537 13.45 -4.22 -12.56
C GLY A 537 12.79 -5.29 -13.42
N TYR A 538 11.66 -5.84 -12.97
CA TYR A 538 10.85 -6.87 -13.67
C TYR A 538 10.22 -6.43 -15.02
N GLY A 539 10.75 -5.41 -15.70
CA GLY A 539 10.26 -4.93 -16.99
C GLY A 539 9.24 -3.80 -16.97
N TYR A 540 8.66 -3.46 -15.82
CA TYR A 540 7.60 -2.44 -15.70
C TYR A 540 7.82 -1.44 -14.55
N GLN A 541 8.66 -1.79 -13.57
CA GLN A 541 9.06 -0.87 -12.51
C GLN A 541 9.99 0.20 -13.09
N ASN A 542 9.43 1.35 -13.47
CA ASN A 542 10.13 2.48 -14.07
C ASN A 542 9.88 3.75 -13.24
N ALA A 543 10.92 4.28 -12.60
CA ALA A 543 10.81 5.46 -11.75
C ALA A 543 10.30 6.70 -12.51
N ASP A 544 10.59 6.85 -13.80
CA ASP A 544 10.05 7.95 -14.60
C ASP A 544 8.52 7.87 -14.73
N GLN A 545 7.94 6.67 -14.86
CA GLN A 545 6.47 6.48 -14.89
C GLN A 545 5.87 6.59 -13.48
N ILE A 546 6.45 5.88 -12.51
CA ILE A 546 5.95 5.78 -11.13
C ILE A 546 5.85 7.17 -10.49
N THR A 547 6.92 7.98 -10.57
CA THR A 547 6.98 9.31 -9.95
C THR A 547 5.98 10.30 -10.56
N ARG A 548 5.68 10.17 -11.87
CA ARG A 548 4.69 11.01 -12.56
C ARG A 548 3.25 10.64 -12.21
N ASN A 549 3.01 9.41 -11.74
CA ASN A 549 1.68 8.85 -11.50
C ASN A 549 1.41 8.58 -10.01
N GLY A 550 2.01 9.36 -9.10
CA GLY A 550 1.68 9.37 -7.67
C GLY A 550 2.37 8.32 -6.81
N GLY A 551 3.29 7.51 -7.36
CA GLY A 551 4.19 6.66 -6.59
C GLY A 551 5.46 7.42 -6.19
N ASP A 552 5.82 7.44 -4.90
CA ASP A 552 6.83 8.37 -4.40
C ASP A 552 8.22 7.74 -4.24
N LEU A 553 8.31 6.49 -3.79
CA LEU A 553 9.55 5.87 -3.32
C LEU A 553 9.77 4.49 -3.94
N MET A 554 10.96 4.25 -4.50
CA MET A 554 11.33 2.96 -5.09
C MET A 554 11.94 2.04 -4.02
N LEU A 555 11.40 0.84 -3.82
CA LEU A 555 11.94 -0.15 -2.86
C LEU A 555 13.19 -0.87 -3.43
N ALA A 556 14.15 -0.10 -3.93
CA ALA A 556 15.40 -0.57 -4.50
C ALA A 556 16.49 -0.63 -3.43
N THR A 557 17.18 -1.77 -3.35
CA THR A 557 18.27 -2.02 -2.38
C THR A 557 19.67 -1.85 -2.99
N ILE A 558 19.74 -1.64 -4.31
CA ILE A 558 20.94 -1.44 -5.11
C ILE A 558 20.72 -0.29 -6.10
N ASP A 559 21.79 0.37 -6.53
CA ASP A 559 21.72 1.51 -7.46
C ASP A 559 21.35 1.02 -8.88
N MET A 560 20.10 1.23 -9.27
CA MET A 560 19.56 0.88 -10.59
C MET A 560 19.22 2.14 -11.40
N PRO A 561 19.68 2.30 -12.65
CA PRO A 561 19.33 3.46 -13.48
C PRO A 561 17.82 3.64 -13.68
N ILE A 562 17.08 2.53 -13.78
CA ILE A 562 15.62 2.53 -13.96
C ILE A 562 14.84 2.86 -12.68
N ALA A 563 15.51 2.89 -11.51
CA ALA A 563 14.96 3.40 -10.25
C ALA A 563 15.19 4.91 -10.07
N THR A 564 15.79 5.60 -11.05
CA THR A 564 16.04 7.05 -11.07
C THR A 564 15.09 7.72 -12.06
N VAL A 565 14.61 8.93 -11.78
CA VAL A 565 13.89 9.76 -12.77
C VAL A 565 14.93 10.40 -13.70
N ASN A 566 14.94 9.98 -14.96
CA ASN A 566 15.94 10.34 -15.97
C ASN A 566 15.50 11.55 -16.81
N VAL A 567 14.20 11.68 -17.12
CA VAL A 567 13.67 12.86 -17.80
C VAL A 567 13.40 13.94 -16.75
N GLN A 568 14.27 14.95 -16.73
CA GLN A 568 14.34 16.00 -15.71
C GLN A 568 14.05 17.39 -16.30
N ASP A 569 13.00 17.48 -17.10
CA ASP A 569 12.40 18.76 -17.50
C ASP A 569 11.51 19.34 -16.38
N ALA A 570 10.69 20.34 -16.72
CA ALA A 570 9.83 21.00 -15.73
C ALA A 570 8.78 20.05 -15.12
N ALA A 571 8.28 19.07 -15.87
CA ALA A 571 7.30 18.09 -15.39
C ALA A 571 7.99 17.03 -14.54
N GLY A 572 9.09 16.44 -15.03
CA GLY A 572 9.90 15.47 -14.28
C GLY A 572 10.46 16.02 -12.96
N VAL A 573 10.91 17.27 -12.93
CA VAL A 573 11.37 17.92 -11.68
C VAL A 573 10.21 18.29 -10.75
N THR A 574 9.01 18.58 -11.28
CA THR A 574 7.80 18.77 -10.47
C THR A 574 7.35 17.46 -9.81
N ALA A 575 7.36 16.35 -10.56
CA ALA A 575 7.09 15.01 -10.03
C ALA A 575 8.09 14.63 -8.92
N LEU A 576 9.40 14.83 -9.16
CA LEU A 576 10.46 14.65 -8.14
C LEU A 576 10.23 15.49 -6.88
N ARG A 577 9.70 16.71 -7.00
CA ARG A 577 9.38 17.59 -5.86
C ARG A 577 8.17 17.08 -5.08
N GLY A 578 7.09 16.67 -5.76
CA GLY A 578 5.90 16.11 -5.13
C GLY A 578 6.20 14.82 -4.37
N ALA A 579 6.90 13.89 -5.00
CA ALA A 579 7.34 12.65 -4.35
C ALA A 579 8.28 12.91 -3.16
N SER A 580 9.22 13.86 -3.30
CA SER A 580 10.05 14.29 -2.17
C SER A 580 9.21 14.85 -1.02
N HIS A 581 8.18 15.64 -1.31
CA HIS A 581 7.28 16.17 -0.28
C HIS A 581 6.56 15.06 0.49
N ASN A 582 5.93 14.11 -0.21
CA ASN A 582 5.25 12.96 0.38
C ASN A 582 6.15 12.14 1.31
N ILE A 583 7.39 11.84 0.89
CA ILE A 583 8.36 11.12 1.70
C ILE A 583 8.76 11.94 2.94
N LEU A 584 9.04 13.23 2.77
CA LEU A 584 9.50 14.10 3.85
C LEU A 584 8.42 14.36 4.90
N TYR A 585 7.17 14.60 4.48
CA TYR A 585 6.01 14.74 5.37
C TYR A 585 5.80 13.48 6.22
N THR A 586 5.84 12.29 5.61
CA THR A 586 5.68 11.02 6.33
C THR A 586 6.79 10.81 7.36
N VAL A 587 8.04 11.10 6.98
CA VAL A 587 9.20 10.92 7.88
C VAL A 587 9.24 11.97 8.99
N ALA A 588 8.86 13.22 8.73
CA ALA A 588 8.80 14.28 9.75
C ALA A 588 7.71 14.05 10.80
N ASN A 589 6.66 13.27 10.47
CA ASN A 589 5.61 12.87 11.40
C ASN A 589 5.87 11.49 12.04
N SER A 590 7.12 11.00 12.02
CA SER A 590 7.56 9.82 12.76
C SER A 590 8.22 10.17 14.10
N TRP A 591 8.30 9.21 15.03
CA TRP A 591 8.89 9.39 16.35
C TRP A 591 10.33 9.93 16.31
N MET A 592 11.06 9.65 15.23
CA MET A 592 12.39 10.18 14.98
C MET A 592 12.45 11.71 15.04
N TYR A 593 11.35 12.42 14.76
CA TYR A 593 11.27 13.89 14.74
C TYR A 593 10.21 14.45 15.72
N GLU A 594 9.69 13.63 16.65
CA GLU A 594 8.64 14.06 17.60
C GLU A 594 9.06 15.26 18.48
N ASN A 595 10.37 15.44 18.69
CA ASN A 595 10.99 16.53 19.44
C ASN A 595 11.68 17.57 18.51
N GLY A 596 11.31 17.62 17.22
CA GLY A 596 11.94 18.47 16.21
C GLY A 596 13.19 17.84 15.59
N GLN A 597 14.21 18.66 15.28
CA GLN A 597 15.42 18.17 14.61
C GLN A 597 16.31 17.34 15.57
N PRO A 598 16.63 16.07 15.28
CA PRO A 598 17.32 15.22 16.25
C PRO A 598 18.81 15.56 16.42
N GLU A 599 19.30 15.47 17.65
CA GLU A 599 20.71 15.67 17.97
C GLU A 599 21.58 14.50 17.45
N VAL A 600 22.33 14.75 16.38
CA VAL A 600 23.31 13.78 15.86
C VAL A 600 24.60 13.85 16.69
N THR A 601 24.64 13.13 17.81
CA THR A 601 25.83 12.99 18.65
C THR A 601 26.93 12.21 17.92
N ARG A 602 27.82 12.91 17.21
CA ARG A 602 28.98 12.30 16.54
C ARG A 602 29.90 11.61 17.54
N ASN A 603 30.38 10.43 17.19
CA ASN A 603 31.25 9.67 18.07
C ASN A 603 32.62 10.33 18.20
N ALA A 604 33.24 10.23 19.38
CA ALA A 604 34.54 10.84 19.66
C ALA A 604 35.65 10.39 18.67
N TRP A 605 35.56 9.18 18.12
CA TRP A 605 36.52 8.67 17.12
C TRP A 605 36.45 9.43 15.79
N GLU A 606 35.29 9.95 15.40
CA GLU A 606 35.12 10.73 14.17
C GLU A 606 35.88 12.06 14.27
N TYR A 607 35.75 12.76 15.41
CA TYR A 607 36.52 13.98 15.70
C TYR A 607 38.03 13.71 15.69
N ILE A 608 38.48 12.61 16.30
CA ILE A 608 39.89 12.20 16.29
C ILE A 608 40.37 11.95 14.85
N THR A 609 39.53 11.34 14.01
CA THR A 609 39.84 11.05 12.60
C THR A 609 39.97 12.33 11.79
N TRP A 610 39.05 13.29 11.95
CA TRP A 610 39.13 14.60 11.29
C TRP A 610 40.35 15.43 11.74
N VAL A 611 40.70 15.40 13.03
CA VAL A 611 41.92 16.06 13.54
C VAL A 611 43.18 15.39 12.98
N ALA A 612 43.23 14.06 12.92
CA ALA A 612 44.35 13.32 12.34
C ALA A 612 44.51 13.60 10.83
N ALA A 613 43.39 13.65 10.08
CA ALA A 613 43.38 13.99 8.66
C ALA A 613 43.87 15.44 8.42
N GLY A 614 43.40 16.40 9.21
CA GLY A 614 43.87 17.79 9.16
C GLY A 614 45.37 17.92 9.45
N ALA A 615 45.87 17.21 10.46
CA ALA A 615 47.30 17.16 10.78
C ALA A 615 48.13 16.52 9.65
N ALA A 616 47.64 15.46 9.00
CA ALA A 616 48.31 14.84 7.86
C ALA A 616 48.36 15.77 6.63
N ILE A 617 47.27 16.49 6.33
CA ILE A 617 47.24 17.49 5.25
C ILE A 617 48.24 18.62 5.51
N LEU A 618 48.30 19.14 6.74
CA LEU A 618 49.27 20.17 7.13
C LEU A 618 50.72 19.67 7.04
N ALA A 619 50.97 18.40 7.40
CA ALA A 619 52.29 17.78 7.24
C ALA A 619 52.69 17.62 5.77
N LEU A 620 51.77 17.22 4.90
CA LEU A 620 52.00 17.12 3.45
C LEU A 620 52.29 18.48 2.82
N LEU A 621 51.52 19.52 3.15
CA LEU A 621 51.79 20.90 2.73
C LEU A 621 53.15 21.40 3.24
N GLY A 622 53.52 21.05 4.47
CA GLY A 622 54.86 21.33 5.02
C GLY A 622 55.99 20.65 4.23
N LEU A 623 55.81 19.38 3.86
CA LEU A 623 56.76 18.63 3.02
C LEU A 623 56.85 19.22 1.61
N GLU A 624 55.74 19.66 1.02
CA GLU A 624 55.72 20.34 -0.29
C GLU A 624 56.48 21.68 -0.23
N VAL A 625 56.26 22.51 0.80
CA VAL A 625 57.02 23.74 1.02
C VAL A 625 58.52 23.46 1.19
N VAL A 626 58.90 22.38 1.87
CA VAL A 626 60.30 21.94 2.00
C VAL A 626 60.87 21.46 0.65
N ALA A 627 60.08 20.73 -0.16
CA ALA A 627 60.48 20.30 -1.50
C ALA A 627 60.69 21.49 -2.45
N ILE A 628 59.76 22.46 -2.46
CA ILE A 628 59.85 23.71 -3.23
C ILE A 628 61.08 24.53 -2.79
N ARG A 629 61.36 24.63 -1.49
CA ARG A 629 62.57 25.29 -0.97
C ARG A 629 63.85 24.58 -1.42
N ARG A 630 63.93 23.25 -1.31
CA ARG A 630 65.09 22.45 -1.76
C ARG A 630 65.29 22.56 -3.29
N TYR A 631 64.22 22.53 -4.08
CA TYR A 631 64.28 22.75 -5.52
C TYR A 631 64.78 24.16 -5.86
N ARG A 632 64.26 25.21 -5.21
CA ARG A 632 64.75 26.59 -5.39
C ARG A 632 66.21 26.76 -5.01
N THR A 633 66.66 26.10 -3.93
CA THR A 633 68.07 26.14 -3.49
C THR A 633 68.98 25.53 -4.56
N ARG A 634 68.68 24.29 -4.99
CA ARG A 634 69.41 23.61 -6.08
C ARG A 634 69.38 24.38 -7.40
N LYS A 635 68.28 25.07 -7.71
CA LYS A 635 68.16 25.91 -8.91
C LYS A 635 69.01 27.19 -8.82
N ALA A 636 69.25 27.72 -7.62
CA ALA A 636 70.18 28.83 -7.42
C ALA A 636 71.64 28.37 -7.47
N GLU A 637 71.95 27.22 -6.88
CA GLU A 637 73.28 26.57 -6.96
C GLU A 637 73.68 26.20 -8.40
N ALA A 638 72.71 25.95 -9.28
CA ALA A 638 72.92 25.63 -10.69
C ALA A 638 73.23 26.85 -11.60
N VAL A 639 73.32 28.06 -11.06
CA VAL A 639 73.68 29.27 -11.83
C VAL A 639 75.14 29.63 -11.57
N ILE A 640 76.05 28.99 -12.31
CA ILE A 640 77.47 29.35 -12.36
C ILE A 640 77.76 30.12 -13.66
N THR A 641 78.63 31.12 -13.56
CA THR A 641 78.96 32.09 -14.61
C THR A 641 79.67 31.48 -15.82
N VAL A 642 79.45 32.09 -16.99
CA VAL A 642 80.26 31.90 -18.20
C VAL A 642 81.11 33.15 -18.41
N GLU A 643 82.43 32.99 -18.51
CA GLU A 643 83.38 34.03 -18.96
C GLU A 643 84.17 33.56 -20.20
N PRO A 644 84.72 34.47 -21.03
CA PRO A 644 85.08 34.13 -22.42
C PRO A 644 86.58 34.02 -22.75
N ASN A 645 86.92 32.97 -23.51
CA ASN A 645 88.01 32.77 -24.50
C ASN A 645 89.33 33.60 -24.44
N ALA A 646 90.47 32.89 -24.29
CA ALA A 646 91.76 33.01 -25.04
C ALA A 646 92.86 32.15 -24.36
N SER A 647 93.85 31.52 -25.02
CA SER A 647 94.13 31.25 -26.44
C SER A 647 95.02 29.98 -26.61
N ILE A 648 95.19 29.54 -27.87
CA ILE A 648 96.30 28.73 -28.42
C ILE A 648 97.69 29.31 -28.06
N ASP A 649 98.84 28.61 -28.12
CA ASP A 649 99.22 27.25 -28.63
C ASP A 649 100.35 26.66 -27.71
N GLU A 650 101.13 25.57 -27.91
CA GLU A 650 101.49 24.68 -29.05
C GLU A 650 102.00 23.29 -28.54
N ALA A 651 102.21 22.31 -29.45
CA ALA A 651 103.01 21.07 -29.35
C ALA A 651 102.67 19.98 -28.29
N GLY A 652 102.85 18.66 -28.53
CA GLY A 652 103.21 17.95 -29.77
C GLY A 652 103.71 16.50 -29.53
N ALA A 653 103.24 15.53 -30.35
CA ALA A 653 103.64 14.10 -30.39
C ALA A 653 103.31 13.25 -29.12
N GLU A 654 103.28 11.91 -29.12
CA GLU A 654 103.49 10.91 -30.19
C GLU A 654 102.56 9.67 -30.05
N LYS A 655 102.68 8.71 -30.97
CA LYS A 655 101.86 7.48 -31.14
C LYS A 655 102.00 6.46 -30.01
N ALA A 656 100.97 5.62 -29.83
CA ALA A 656 101.04 4.17 -30.13
C ALA A 656 99.63 3.54 -30.18
N GLU A 657 99.46 2.51 -30.99
CA GLU A 657 98.27 1.65 -31.07
C GLU A 657 98.54 0.34 -30.32
N GLU A 658 97.51 -0.26 -29.69
CA GLU A 658 96.92 -1.53 -30.14
C GLU A 658 95.45 -1.62 -29.68
#